data_AF-D0MVV5-F1
#
_entry.id   AF-D0MVV5-F1
#
_cell.length_a   1.000
_cell.length_b   1.000
_cell.length_c   1.000
_cell.angle_alpha   90.00
_cell.angle_beta   90.00
_cell.angle_gamma   90.00
#
_symmetry.space_group_name_H-M   'P 1'
#
loop_
_entity.id
_entity.type
_entity.pdbx_description
1 polymer ?
#
loop_
_entity_poly.entity_id
_entity_poly.type
_entity_poly.pdbx_seq_one_letter_code
_entity_poly.pdbx_strand_id
1 'polypeptide(L)'
;MTHAKLRIEEPTSPAHQEEEENHEDHEELESRASRSRAGSNTSQRSASSSIYDYLDALESESAVQLPSITSRASSAPLYRARHTRRTSKESAWENGSRRTNGSSVNSPLHSTRSAFSSRDDGNNSHQYYVGIKEKLATITIELNDKTKTIELLKMARKKDAAKTKQLLAEAEEHMKEALAAQQQKFNKELEKQMDFAQNLVTEKSKLAKRCEELVAEVQKAKADNAREVERFKLKLKDAKERWTVQEKVRRDQWIVKKTEEIKKSTVTALEPDIQIILAKGKTDLEKAREAAREERRKLQIQLEKERDVALQRLKDDYERKLVEAREKERGKFMTRLDAADAELQQQLSTQRRRLQEEGEATRNELYAEMRAAKLAHAKELDELKALHMQKLQTAAEKMQKEKQEIMAKYESEFMALRGQMSVECEQFKAQLTIKLRDEMSKEKQELEKQMLQSRDAKIELVIEKLQEESRQMVERAERKAQKKFSHDRAEYERKLKQTGEIEGVWMEKNRELHEKLSKLERQHDELRRENEALGQDLHQASDKTSDLARRLHEERRQHEASVAQLEKRCISLQTDSEYTQQQQSVEVTSLREKQASMESHFQQQVQKLRDEHDTALANLHERVKATVARKDQAIAEFQEELHLLQVKLDKSHALIEEQRLQLFS
;
A
#
# COMPACT_ATOMS: atom_id res chain seq x y z
N MET A 1 21.33 -3.52 -160.04
CA MET A 1 22.61 -3.02 -160.60
C MET A 1 23.22 -2.04 -159.61
N THR A 2 24.56 -1.98 -159.56
CA THR A 2 25.39 -0.83 -159.14
C THR A 2 25.09 -0.07 -157.82
N HIS A 3 26.00 -0.26 -156.85
CA HIS A 3 26.73 0.77 -156.07
C HIS A 3 25.97 1.79 -155.18
N ALA A 4 26.57 2.47 -154.20
CA ALA A 4 27.62 2.12 -153.22
C ALA A 4 27.80 3.29 -152.20
N LYS A 5 28.27 2.97 -150.98
CA LYS A 5 29.09 3.82 -150.06
C LYS A 5 28.47 4.99 -149.26
N LEU A 6 28.90 5.00 -147.98
CA LEU A 6 29.18 6.12 -147.04
C LEU A 6 28.00 6.91 -146.44
N ARG A 7 28.00 7.44 -145.19
CA ARG A 7 28.69 7.30 -143.88
C ARG A 7 28.26 8.55 -143.08
N ILE A 8 28.24 8.49 -141.74
CA ILE A 8 28.20 9.61 -140.75
C ILE A 8 26.83 10.33 -140.57
N GLU A 9 26.25 10.27 -139.37
CA GLU A 9 26.12 11.38 -138.38
C GLU A 9 25.25 10.97 -137.18
N GLU A 10 25.73 11.23 -135.96
CA GLU A 10 24.98 11.18 -134.69
C GLU A 10 24.85 12.61 -134.14
N PRO A 11 23.72 12.99 -133.50
CA PRO A 11 23.49 14.38 -133.10
C PRO A 11 23.40 14.63 -131.57
N THR A 12 23.30 15.92 -131.25
CA THR A 12 22.68 16.55 -130.07
C THR A 12 23.39 16.58 -128.70
N SER A 13 23.85 17.79 -128.37
CA SER A 13 23.91 18.39 -127.01
C SER A 13 22.66 19.26 -126.78
N PRO A 14 22.27 19.59 -125.52
CA PRO A 14 22.35 20.98 -125.02
C PRO A 14 22.89 21.05 -123.56
N ALA A 15 23.63 22.06 -123.08
CA ALA A 15 23.34 23.51 -122.94
C ALA A 15 22.19 23.80 -121.93
N HIS A 16 22.25 24.74 -120.96
CA HIS A 16 23.16 25.89 -120.73
C HIS A 16 23.01 26.47 -119.27
N GLN A 17 23.96 27.35 -118.83
CA GLN A 17 23.79 28.50 -117.88
C GLN A 17 23.58 28.22 -116.35
N GLU A 18 24.00 29.05 -115.38
CA GLU A 18 24.72 30.36 -115.33
C GLU A 18 25.33 30.67 -113.92
N GLU A 19 26.34 31.57 -113.84
CA GLU A 19 26.69 32.54 -112.73
C GLU A 19 27.04 32.00 -111.29
N GLU A 20 27.79 32.67 -110.38
CA GLU A 20 28.46 34.00 -110.33
C GLU A 20 29.70 34.03 -109.36
N GLU A 21 30.18 35.23 -108.99
CA GLU A 21 31.52 35.63 -108.48
C GLU A 21 31.99 35.43 -107.00
N ASN A 22 33.33 35.41 -106.83
CA ASN A 22 34.24 36.10 -105.87
C ASN A 22 34.40 35.83 -104.33
N HIS A 23 35.70 35.78 -103.97
CA HIS A 23 36.41 36.30 -102.74
C HIS A 23 36.19 35.56 -101.39
N GLU A 24 37.12 35.56 -100.41
CA GLU A 24 38.39 36.30 -100.19
C GLU A 24 39.41 35.50 -99.32
N ASP A 25 40.61 36.06 -99.06
CA ASP A 25 41.83 35.43 -98.51
C ASP A 25 41.91 35.25 -96.96
N HIS A 26 42.94 34.52 -96.47
CA HIS A 26 44.10 35.13 -95.73
C HIS A 26 45.15 34.12 -95.18
N GLU A 27 46.43 34.52 -95.33
CA GLU A 27 47.63 34.31 -94.46
C GLU A 27 48.20 32.89 -94.18
N GLU A 28 49.41 32.48 -94.62
CA GLU A 28 50.79 33.06 -94.49
C GLU A 28 51.20 33.42 -93.03
N LEU A 29 52.40 33.15 -92.48
CA LEU A 29 53.76 32.78 -92.94
C LEU A 29 54.60 32.11 -91.81
N GLU A 30 55.66 31.38 -92.19
CA GLU A 30 57.01 31.30 -91.53
C GLU A 30 57.22 30.85 -90.04
N SER A 31 58.42 30.42 -89.58
CA SER A 31 59.58 29.70 -90.18
C SER A 31 60.63 29.36 -89.08
N ARG A 32 61.63 28.54 -89.43
CA ARG A 32 62.93 28.26 -88.73
C ARG A 32 62.93 27.39 -87.44
N ALA A 33 64.03 26.69 -87.08
CA ALA A 33 65.15 26.07 -87.82
C ALA A 33 66.11 25.28 -86.87
N SER A 34 66.91 24.36 -87.44
CA SER A 34 68.33 24.05 -87.09
C SER A 34 68.75 22.84 -86.20
N ARG A 35 69.71 22.05 -86.76
CA ARG A 35 70.81 21.25 -86.13
C ARG A 35 70.48 19.89 -85.46
N SER A 36 71.33 18.84 -85.48
CA SER A 36 72.56 18.50 -86.27
C SER A 36 73.09 17.07 -85.98
N ARG A 37 73.72 16.39 -86.98
CA ARG A 37 74.74 15.28 -86.89
C ARG A 37 74.34 13.96 -86.15
N ALA A 38 74.83 12.74 -86.43
CA ALA A 38 75.62 12.05 -87.50
C ALA A 38 75.56 10.51 -87.18
N GLY A 39 76.03 9.52 -87.96
CA GLY A 39 76.69 9.41 -89.29
C GLY A 39 77.42 8.04 -89.44
N SER A 40 77.91 7.69 -90.66
CA SER A 40 78.75 6.50 -91.00
C SER A 40 78.07 5.11 -90.96
N ASN A 41 77.59 4.55 -92.08
CA ASN A 41 78.32 3.76 -93.11
C ASN A 41 78.68 2.29 -92.76
N THR A 42 78.08 1.34 -93.48
CA THR A 42 78.71 0.07 -93.91
C THR A 42 78.13 -0.45 -95.23
N SER A 43 79.01 -1.13 -95.98
CA SER A 43 78.97 -1.59 -97.37
C SER A 43 77.80 -2.45 -97.91
N GLN A 44 77.58 -2.22 -99.21
CA GLN A 44 77.49 -3.21 -100.32
C GLN A 44 76.20 -4.01 -100.65
N ARG A 45 75.75 -3.73 -101.88
CA ARG A 45 75.43 -4.65 -103.00
C ARG A 45 74.21 -5.57 -102.91
N SER A 46 73.33 -5.34 -103.88
CA SER A 46 72.37 -6.29 -104.42
C SER A 46 73.01 -7.62 -104.85
N ALA A 47 72.31 -8.72 -104.56
CA ALA A 47 72.34 -9.94 -105.35
C ALA A 47 70.93 -10.55 -105.35
N SER A 48 70.45 -10.93 -106.53
CA SER A 48 69.22 -11.69 -106.74
C SER A 48 69.35 -13.11 -106.16
N SER A 49 68.45 -13.53 -105.27
CA SER A 49 68.29 -14.94 -104.89
C SER A 49 67.35 -15.67 -105.84
N SER A 50 67.60 -16.97 -106.03
CA SER A 50 67.02 -17.78 -107.10
C SER A 50 65.83 -18.59 -106.58
N ILE A 51 64.89 -18.93 -107.46
CA ILE A 51 63.67 -19.68 -107.09
C ILE A 51 63.96 -21.10 -106.55
N TYR A 52 65.18 -21.60 -106.77
CA TYR A 52 65.65 -22.90 -106.29
C TYR A 52 65.99 -22.91 -104.78
N ASP A 53 66.38 -21.77 -104.20
CA ASP A 53 66.67 -21.69 -102.75
C ASP A 53 65.39 -21.83 -101.88
N TYR A 54 64.22 -21.66 -102.49
CA TYR A 54 62.91 -21.85 -101.83
C TYR A 54 62.37 -23.29 -101.94
N LEU A 55 62.90 -24.10 -102.86
CA LEU A 55 62.45 -25.48 -103.07
C LEU A 55 63.14 -26.47 -102.12
N ASP A 56 64.44 -26.29 -101.84
CA ASP A 56 65.17 -27.06 -100.80
C ASP A 56 64.57 -26.87 -99.38
N ALA A 57 63.94 -25.71 -99.13
CA ALA A 57 63.27 -25.41 -97.87
C ALA A 57 61.90 -26.11 -97.70
N LEU A 58 61.35 -26.73 -98.76
CA LEU A 58 60.04 -27.40 -98.73
C LEU A 58 60.12 -28.94 -98.77
N GLU A 59 61.23 -29.52 -99.26
CA GLU A 59 61.45 -30.97 -99.18
C GLU A 59 61.83 -31.47 -97.77
N SER A 60 62.15 -30.58 -96.82
CA SER A 60 62.61 -30.92 -95.47
C SER A 60 61.50 -30.99 -94.39
N GLU A 61 60.27 -30.57 -94.65
CA GLU A 61 59.13 -30.64 -93.70
C GLU A 61 58.04 -31.68 -94.05
N SER A 62 58.20 -32.46 -95.12
CA SER A 62 57.17 -33.41 -95.58
C SER A 62 57.43 -34.88 -95.18
N ALA A 63 57.64 -35.14 -93.88
CA ALA A 63 57.69 -36.50 -93.34
C ALA A 63 56.95 -36.67 -91.99
N VAL A 64 56.35 -37.87 -91.81
CA VAL A 64 55.72 -38.40 -90.58
C VAL A 64 54.23 -38.05 -90.32
N GLN A 65 53.38 -38.70 -91.12
CA GLN A 65 52.30 -39.63 -90.68
C GLN A 65 51.05 -39.16 -89.90
N LEU A 66 49.91 -39.44 -90.54
CA LEU A 66 48.54 -39.51 -90.01
C LEU A 66 48.34 -40.59 -88.93
N PRO A 67 47.34 -40.43 -88.05
CA PRO A 67 46.63 -41.54 -87.42
C PRO A 67 45.17 -41.66 -87.89
N SER A 68 44.73 -42.88 -88.22
CA SER A 68 43.32 -43.20 -88.49
C SER A 68 42.76 -44.24 -87.49
N ILE A 69 41.85 -43.76 -86.63
CA ILE A 69 40.62 -44.42 -86.13
C ILE A 69 40.57 -45.97 -86.14
N THR A 70 40.48 -46.62 -84.97
CA THR A 70 39.31 -47.48 -84.60
C THR A 70 39.34 -48.11 -83.19
N SER A 71 38.16 -48.06 -82.54
CA SER A 71 37.53 -49.12 -81.72
C SER A 71 37.94 -49.47 -80.26
N ARG A 72 36.90 -49.40 -79.42
CA ARG A 72 36.49 -50.33 -78.32
C ARG A 72 37.19 -50.34 -76.94
N ALA A 73 36.45 -49.75 -76.00
CA ALA A 73 35.78 -50.42 -74.85
C ALA A 73 36.59 -51.10 -73.72
N SER A 74 36.22 -50.70 -72.49
CA SER A 74 36.18 -51.45 -71.22
C SER A 74 37.42 -52.24 -70.77
N SER A 75 38.04 -51.81 -69.66
CA SER A 75 38.21 -52.63 -68.44
C SER A 75 38.83 -51.83 -67.28
N ALA A 76 38.13 -51.77 -66.14
CA ALA A 76 38.76 -51.76 -64.82
C ALA A 76 39.01 -53.25 -64.40
N PRO A 77 39.64 -53.63 -63.25
CA PRO A 77 39.89 -52.81 -62.05
C PRO A 77 41.13 -53.17 -61.16
N LEU A 78 41.16 -52.58 -59.94
CA LEU A 78 41.79 -53.04 -58.67
C LEU A 78 43.31 -52.92 -58.39
N TYR A 79 43.61 -52.25 -57.25
CA TYR A 79 44.64 -52.51 -56.20
C TYR A 79 46.12 -52.71 -56.61
N ARG A 80 47.10 -52.09 -55.92
CA ARG A 80 47.36 -52.24 -54.46
C ARG A 80 48.34 -51.18 -53.93
N ALA A 81 48.27 -50.88 -52.63
CA ALA A 81 49.09 -49.87 -51.94
C ALA A 81 50.41 -50.40 -51.34
N ARG A 82 51.39 -49.48 -51.12
CA ARG A 82 52.27 -49.30 -49.91
C ARG A 82 53.35 -48.23 -50.23
N HIS A 83 53.45 -47.09 -49.54
CA HIS A 83 53.82 -46.79 -48.14
C HIS A 83 55.31 -46.44 -47.92
N THR A 84 55.56 -45.16 -47.65
CA THR A 84 56.46 -44.59 -46.61
C THR A 84 55.78 -43.28 -46.15
N ARG A 85 55.34 -43.07 -44.89
CA ARG A 85 56.09 -42.73 -43.65
C ARG A 85 57.12 -41.61 -43.87
N ARG A 86 57.23 -40.55 -43.05
CA ARG A 86 56.53 -40.01 -41.84
C ARG A 86 57.02 -38.54 -41.74
N THR A 87 56.30 -37.52 -41.25
CA THR A 87 56.09 -37.19 -39.81
C THR A 87 55.02 -36.10 -39.59
N SER A 88 54.51 -36.06 -38.36
CA SER A 88 53.59 -35.09 -37.71
C SER A 88 53.82 -33.60 -38.04
N LYS A 89 52.87 -32.66 -37.80
CA LYS A 89 51.88 -32.62 -36.70
C LYS A 89 50.67 -31.68 -36.99
N GLU A 90 49.62 -31.88 -36.19
CA GLU A 90 48.45 -31.02 -35.85
C GLU A 90 48.66 -29.49 -35.92
N SER A 91 47.64 -28.61 -36.04
CA SER A 91 46.18 -28.73 -36.20
C SER A 91 45.55 -27.35 -36.47
N ALA A 92 44.23 -27.32 -36.69
CA ALA A 92 43.32 -26.16 -36.57
C ALA A 92 43.41 -25.06 -37.64
N TRP A 93 42.36 -25.00 -38.45
CA TRP A 93 42.01 -23.83 -39.24
C TRP A 93 41.23 -22.85 -38.34
N GLU A 94 41.67 -21.59 -38.27
CA GLU A 94 40.84 -20.50 -37.79
C GLU A 94 40.84 -19.36 -38.81
N ASN A 95 39.65 -18.84 -39.12
CA ASN A 95 39.42 -18.07 -40.33
C ASN A 95 39.74 -16.59 -40.10
N GLY A 96 40.51 -15.99 -41.01
CA GLY A 96 41.04 -14.64 -40.82
C GLY A 96 39.97 -13.56 -40.94
N SER A 97 40.01 -12.56 -40.04
CA SER A 97 39.30 -11.30 -40.20
C SER A 97 40.27 -10.14 -40.03
N ARG A 98 40.43 -9.34 -41.10
CA ARG A 98 41.39 -8.23 -41.15
C ARG A 98 40.84 -6.99 -40.45
N ARG A 99 41.70 -6.33 -39.66
CA ARG A 99 41.49 -4.94 -39.23
C ARG A 99 42.15 -3.97 -40.21
N THR A 100 41.51 -2.83 -40.46
CA THR A 100 42.18 -1.53 -40.66
C THR A 100 41.38 -0.41 -39.99
N ASN A 101 42.08 0.66 -39.58
CA ASN A 101 41.57 1.72 -38.70
C ASN A 101 40.62 2.73 -39.39
N GLY A 102 39.79 3.37 -38.56
CA GLY A 102 39.13 4.67 -38.80
C GLY A 102 38.67 5.25 -37.46
N SER A 103 38.86 6.54 -37.20
CA SER A 103 38.86 7.09 -35.84
C SER A 103 37.64 7.94 -35.45
N SER A 104 37.39 7.99 -34.13
CA SER A 104 37.28 9.23 -33.32
C SER A 104 35.94 9.63 -32.67
N VAL A 105 36.10 10.02 -31.39
CA VAL A 105 35.29 10.88 -30.48
C VAL A 105 33.90 10.47 -29.94
N ASN A 106 33.70 10.86 -28.66
CA ASN A 106 32.47 11.13 -27.89
C ASN A 106 31.72 9.99 -27.15
N SER A 107 32.17 9.77 -25.91
CA SER A 107 31.34 9.62 -24.68
C SER A 107 30.48 10.90 -24.43
N PRO A 108 29.55 11.04 -23.43
CA PRO A 108 29.57 10.37 -22.11
C PRO A 108 28.22 10.15 -21.31
N LEU A 109 28.35 9.63 -20.06
CA LEU A 109 27.43 9.69 -18.88
C LEU A 109 26.16 8.76 -18.89
N HIS A 110 25.65 8.20 -17.77
CA HIS A 110 26.13 8.02 -16.38
C HIS A 110 25.27 7.02 -15.54
N SER A 111 25.90 6.34 -14.55
CA SER A 111 25.42 6.04 -13.15
C SER A 111 24.11 5.23 -12.90
N THR A 112 23.89 4.55 -11.76
CA THR A 112 24.48 4.52 -10.38
C THR A 112 24.44 3.06 -9.82
N ARG A 113 25.42 2.54 -9.05
CA ARG A 113 25.54 2.48 -7.55
C ARG A 113 24.37 1.77 -6.81
N SER A 114 24.51 1.05 -5.69
CA SER A 114 25.56 0.96 -4.65
C SER A 114 25.57 -0.39 -3.88
N ALA A 115 26.45 -0.54 -2.89
CA ALA A 115 26.84 -1.78 -2.19
C ALA A 115 26.20 -2.04 -0.79
N PHE A 116 26.20 -3.32 -0.41
CA PHE A 116 26.58 -3.94 0.90
C PHE A 116 25.90 -3.57 2.26
N SER A 117 25.40 -4.62 2.94
CA SER A 117 25.57 -4.96 4.38
C SER A 117 24.43 -4.83 5.43
N SER A 118 24.32 -5.93 6.19
CA SER A 118 24.01 -6.06 7.63
C SER A 118 22.57 -6.24 8.17
N ARG A 119 22.55 -6.89 9.34
CA ARG A 119 21.45 -7.50 10.12
C ARG A 119 20.68 -6.48 10.98
N ASP A 120 19.43 -6.78 11.33
CA ASP A 120 19.07 -7.10 12.73
C ASP A 120 17.75 -7.92 12.84
N ASP A 121 17.37 -8.32 14.06
CA ASP A 121 16.58 -9.52 14.37
C ASP A 121 15.04 -9.35 14.61
N GLY A 122 14.31 -10.48 14.61
CA GLY A 122 13.28 -10.75 15.63
C GLY A 122 11.82 -10.25 15.50
N ASN A 123 11.02 -10.73 14.52
CA ASN A 123 9.58 -11.10 14.78
C ASN A 123 8.90 -11.95 13.67
N ASN A 124 9.66 -12.54 12.74
CA ASN A 124 9.19 -12.68 11.35
C ASN A 124 8.69 -14.11 10.97
N SER A 125 8.67 -15.07 11.89
CA SER A 125 8.43 -16.49 11.55
C SER A 125 7.09 -16.78 10.85
N HIS A 126 6.00 -16.14 11.30
CA HIS A 126 4.66 -16.35 10.70
C HIS A 126 4.51 -15.62 9.36
N GLN A 127 5.07 -14.41 9.24
CA GLN A 127 5.05 -13.62 8.02
C GLN A 127 5.98 -14.19 6.94
N TYR A 128 7.10 -14.81 7.33
CA TYR A 128 7.87 -15.69 6.46
C TYR A 128 7.05 -16.88 5.98
N TYR A 129 6.30 -17.58 6.84
CA TYR A 129 5.49 -18.72 6.39
C TYR A 129 4.39 -18.32 5.39
N VAL A 130 3.69 -17.20 5.64
CA VAL A 130 2.70 -16.66 4.70
C VAL A 130 3.36 -16.20 3.40
N GLY A 131 4.44 -15.42 3.47
CA GLY A 131 5.16 -14.93 2.29
C GLY A 131 5.88 -16.04 1.50
N ILE A 132 6.30 -17.12 2.15
CA ILE A 132 6.80 -18.34 1.50
C ILE A 132 5.64 -19.07 0.83
N LYS A 133 4.46 -19.18 1.46
CA LYS A 133 3.28 -19.82 0.87
C LYS A 133 2.71 -19.04 -0.31
N GLU A 134 2.70 -17.70 -0.26
CA GLU A 134 2.38 -16.84 -1.41
C GLU A 134 3.41 -16.98 -2.51
N LYS A 135 4.72 -16.89 -2.20
CA LYS A 135 5.77 -17.13 -3.20
C LYS A 135 5.66 -18.53 -3.82
N LEU A 136 5.35 -19.56 -3.03
CA LEU A 136 5.13 -20.92 -3.52
C LEU A 136 3.90 -20.99 -4.43
N ALA A 137 2.80 -20.32 -4.08
CA ALA A 137 1.61 -20.22 -4.93
C ALA A 137 1.90 -19.47 -6.24
N THR A 138 2.57 -18.32 -6.18
CA THR A 138 2.97 -17.55 -7.37
C THR A 138 3.94 -18.34 -8.25
N ILE A 139 4.95 -19.00 -7.67
CA ILE A 139 5.86 -19.89 -8.40
C ILE A 139 5.11 -21.09 -9.00
N THR A 140 4.10 -21.63 -8.31
CA THR A 140 3.27 -22.74 -8.83
C THR A 140 2.39 -22.29 -9.99
N ILE A 141 1.77 -21.10 -9.90
CA ILE A 141 0.98 -20.49 -10.99
C ILE A 141 1.90 -20.18 -12.17
N GLU A 142 3.02 -19.50 -11.95
CA GLU A 142 4.03 -19.23 -12.98
C GLU A 142 4.55 -20.50 -13.63
N LEU A 143 4.83 -21.56 -12.85
CA LEU A 143 5.32 -22.83 -13.37
C LEU A 143 4.23 -23.52 -14.20
N ASN A 144 2.97 -23.44 -13.78
CA ASN A 144 1.83 -23.99 -14.52
C ASN A 144 1.60 -23.21 -15.84
N ASP A 145 1.67 -21.88 -15.81
CA ASP A 145 1.51 -21.05 -17.01
C ASP A 145 2.72 -21.14 -17.95
N LYS A 146 3.95 -21.25 -17.43
CA LYS A 146 5.14 -21.61 -18.21
C LYS A 146 4.99 -23.01 -18.82
N THR A 147 4.41 -23.97 -18.10
CA THR A 147 4.14 -25.32 -18.62
C THR A 147 3.11 -25.30 -19.74
N LYS A 148 1.96 -24.64 -19.58
CA LYS A 148 0.97 -24.43 -20.64
C LYS A 148 1.56 -23.69 -21.85
N THR A 149 2.40 -22.68 -21.62
CA THR A 149 3.10 -21.94 -22.68
C THR A 149 4.07 -22.87 -23.44
N ILE A 150 4.82 -23.71 -22.73
CA ILE A 150 5.69 -24.73 -23.33
C ILE A 150 4.87 -25.76 -24.13
N GLU A 151 3.69 -26.16 -23.66
CA GLU A 151 2.78 -27.05 -24.40
C GLU A 151 2.21 -26.41 -25.66
N LEU A 152 1.75 -25.16 -25.59
CA LEU A 152 1.31 -24.39 -26.76
C LEU A 152 2.44 -24.20 -27.77
N LEU A 153 3.66 -23.88 -27.32
CA LEU A 153 4.85 -23.78 -28.18
C LEU A 153 5.26 -25.14 -28.77
N LYS A 154 5.12 -26.24 -28.03
CA LYS A 154 5.32 -27.61 -28.56
C LYS A 154 4.26 -27.96 -29.60
N MET A 155 3.01 -27.58 -29.41
CA MET A 155 1.92 -27.80 -30.38
C MET A 155 2.11 -26.93 -31.62
N ALA A 156 2.49 -25.65 -31.48
CA ALA A 156 2.85 -24.78 -32.58
C ALA A 156 4.03 -25.35 -33.38
N ARG A 157 5.13 -25.73 -32.70
CA ARG A 157 6.29 -26.35 -33.34
C ARG A 157 5.98 -27.69 -34.02
N LYS A 158 5.06 -28.49 -33.48
CA LYS A 158 4.54 -29.71 -34.16
C LYS A 158 3.70 -29.36 -35.39
N LYS A 159 2.84 -28.35 -35.32
CA LYS A 159 2.02 -27.86 -36.44
C LYS A 159 2.89 -27.30 -37.56
N ASP A 160 3.94 -26.55 -37.22
CA ASP A 160 4.87 -25.99 -38.18
C ASP A 160 5.77 -27.09 -38.79
N ALA A 161 6.23 -28.07 -37.99
CA ALA A 161 6.94 -29.25 -38.52
C ALA A 161 6.05 -30.12 -39.43
N ALA A 162 4.75 -30.22 -39.16
CA ALA A 162 3.80 -30.90 -40.03
C ALA A 162 3.58 -30.13 -41.34
N LYS A 163 3.44 -28.79 -41.27
CA LYS A 163 3.35 -27.92 -42.45
C LYS A 163 4.61 -27.95 -43.31
N THR A 164 5.80 -27.87 -42.73
CA THR A 164 7.05 -27.92 -43.51
C THR A 164 7.24 -29.30 -44.14
N LYS A 165 6.86 -30.39 -43.45
CA LYS A 165 6.83 -31.73 -44.04
C LYS A 165 5.81 -31.83 -45.19
N GLN A 166 4.64 -31.21 -45.08
CA GLN A 166 3.65 -31.18 -46.15
C GLN A 166 4.15 -30.37 -47.35
N LEU A 167 4.68 -29.16 -47.13
CA LEU A 167 5.25 -28.33 -48.20
C LEU A 167 6.46 -28.99 -48.89
N LEU A 168 7.28 -29.74 -48.14
CA LEU A 168 8.35 -30.56 -48.73
C LEU A 168 7.79 -31.70 -49.58
N ALA A 169 6.75 -32.41 -49.12
CA ALA A 169 6.11 -33.46 -49.91
C ALA A 169 5.44 -32.90 -51.19
N GLU A 170 4.75 -31.76 -51.09
CA GLU A 170 4.15 -31.05 -52.23
C GLU A 170 5.22 -30.58 -53.23
N ALA A 171 6.36 -30.07 -52.74
CA ALA A 171 7.50 -29.72 -53.58
C ALA A 171 8.18 -30.95 -54.22
N GLU A 172 8.32 -32.05 -53.48
CA GLU A 172 8.86 -33.32 -54.00
C GLU A 172 7.95 -33.91 -55.10
N GLU A 173 6.63 -33.94 -54.90
CA GLU A 173 5.69 -34.40 -55.93
C GLU A 173 5.70 -33.46 -57.15
N HIS A 174 5.66 -32.13 -56.97
CA HIS A 174 5.75 -31.19 -58.10
C HIS A 174 7.07 -31.35 -58.88
N MET A 175 8.19 -31.62 -58.21
CA MET A 175 9.48 -31.91 -58.86
C MET A 175 9.48 -33.26 -59.59
N LYS A 176 8.81 -34.30 -59.06
CA LYS A 176 8.60 -35.58 -59.77
C LYS A 176 7.72 -35.41 -61.00
N GLU A 177 6.62 -34.66 -60.89
CA GLU A 177 5.71 -34.35 -62.01
C GLU A 177 6.44 -33.57 -63.11
N ALA A 178 7.21 -32.54 -62.75
CA ALA A 178 8.02 -31.78 -63.69
C ALA A 178 9.06 -32.65 -64.40
N LEU A 179 9.73 -33.56 -63.66
CA LEU A 179 10.71 -34.50 -64.22
C LEU A 179 10.05 -35.55 -65.12
N ALA A 180 8.88 -36.08 -64.76
CA ALA A 180 8.09 -36.99 -65.59
C ALA A 180 7.60 -36.30 -66.88
N ALA A 181 7.14 -35.06 -66.79
CA ALA A 181 6.75 -34.25 -67.95
C ALA A 181 7.95 -33.94 -68.87
N GLN A 182 9.13 -33.71 -68.31
CA GLN A 182 10.37 -33.52 -69.08
C GLN A 182 10.80 -34.83 -69.77
N GLN A 183 10.76 -35.97 -69.08
CA GLN A 183 10.99 -37.29 -69.68
C GLN A 183 9.98 -37.57 -70.81
N GLN A 184 8.70 -37.27 -70.63
CA GLN A 184 7.69 -37.46 -71.66
C GLN A 184 7.94 -36.57 -72.90
N LYS A 185 8.40 -35.33 -72.70
CA LYS A 185 8.81 -34.44 -73.81
C LYS A 185 10.00 -35.00 -74.58
N PHE A 186 11.04 -35.49 -73.89
CA PHE A 186 12.19 -36.12 -74.56
C PHE A 186 11.83 -37.43 -75.25
N ASN A 187 10.97 -38.26 -74.65
CA ASN A 187 10.51 -39.50 -75.28
C ASN A 187 9.70 -39.21 -76.56
N LYS A 188 8.81 -38.22 -76.55
CA LYS A 188 8.08 -37.78 -77.75
C LYS A 188 9.00 -37.20 -78.83
N GLU A 189 10.08 -36.51 -78.44
CA GLU A 189 11.04 -36.01 -79.42
C GLU A 189 11.88 -37.17 -80.00
N LEU A 190 12.36 -38.10 -79.17
CA LEU A 190 13.02 -39.32 -79.62
C LEU A 190 12.13 -40.15 -80.56
N GLU A 191 10.84 -40.28 -80.27
CA GLU A 191 9.85 -40.95 -81.12
C GLU A 191 9.77 -40.30 -82.51
N LYS A 192 9.65 -38.96 -82.60
CA LYS A 192 9.71 -38.23 -83.89
C LYS A 192 11.03 -38.43 -84.62
N GLN A 193 12.17 -38.40 -83.92
CA GLN A 193 13.49 -38.59 -84.53
C GLN A 193 13.64 -40.03 -85.06
N MET A 194 13.05 -41.02 -84.38
CA MET A 194 12.98 -42.40 -84.86
C MET A 194 12.04 -42.55 -86.06
N ASP A 195 10.87 -41.92 -86.06
CA ASP A 195 9.96 -41.89 -87.21
C ASP A 195 10.61 -41.22 -88.43
N PHE A 196 11.34 -40.12 -88.22
CA PHE A 196 12.10 -39.44 -89.26
C PHE A 196 13.22 -40.33 -89.83
N ALA A 197 13.98 -41.01 -88.96
CA ALA A 197 14.99 -41.98 -89.38
C ALA A 197 14.38 -43.17 -90.14
N GLN A 198 13.25 -43.70 -89.67
CA GLN A 198 12.48 -44.77 -90.30
C GLN A 198 12.03 -44.33 -91.71
N ASN A 199 11.46 -43.12 -91.83
CA ASN A 199 11.04 -42.54 -93.10
C ASN A 199 12.22 -42.40 -94.07
N LEU A 200 13.34 -41.80 -93.65
CA LEU A 200 14.57 -41.70 -94.46
C LEU A 200 15.10 -43.07 -94.92
N VAL A 201 15.04 -44.10 -94.07
CA VAL A 201 15.40 -45.47 -94.44
C VAL A 201 14.44 -46.02 -95.50
N THR A 202 13.13 -45.81 -95.37
CA THR A 202 12.18 -46.25 -96.41
C THR A 202 12.39 -45.50 -97.74
N GLU A 203 12.63 -44.19 -97.71
CA GLU A 203 12.90 -43.39 -98.91
C GLU A 203 14.19 -43.81 -99.60
N LYS A 204 15.27 -44.00 -98.83
CA LYS A 204 16.53 -44.56 -99.33
C LYS A 204 16.32 -45.94 -99.96
N SER A 205 15.47 -46.79 -99.38
CA SER A 205 15.16 -48.11 -99.93
C SER A 205 14.35 -48.04 -101.24
N LYS A 206 13.40 -47.11 -101.35
CA LYS A 206 12.63 -46.84 -102.59
C LYS A 206 13.55 -46.30 -103.69
N LEU A 207 14.44 -45.37 -103.35
CA LEU A 207 15.40 -44.80 -104.28
C LEU A 207 16.43 -45.85 -104.74
N ALA A 208 16.93 -46.70 -103.85
CA ALA A 208 17.81 -47.81 -104.20
C ALA A 208 17.14 -48.77 -105.22
N LYS A 209 15.89 -49.19 -104.96
CA LYS A 209 15.10 -49.98 -105.92
C LYS A 209 14.94 -49.27 -107.26
N ARG A 210 14.67 -47.96 -107.27
CA ARG A 210 14.55 -47.20 -108.53
C ARG A 210 15.87 -47.12 -109.30
N CYS A 211 17.01 -47.03 -108.61
CA CYS A 211 18.33 -47.13 -109.21
C CYS A 211 18.58 -48.53 -109.79
N GLU A 212 18.21 -49.60 -109.10
CA GLU A 212 18.30 -50.99 -109.58
C GLU A 212 17.44 -51.23 -110.83
N GLU A 213 16.20 -50.73 -110.85
CA GLU A 213 15.31 -50.73 -112.01
C GLU A 213 15.93 -50.02 -113.22
N LEU A 214 16.43 -48.78 -113.03
CA LEU A 214 17.07 -48.00 -114.09
C LEU A 214 18.35 -48.67 -114.61
N VAL A 215 19.14 -49.32 -113.75
CA VAL A 215 20.29 -50.13 -114.16
C VAL A 215 19.85 -51.32 -115.00
N ALA A 216 18.78 -52.01 -114.64
CA ALA A 216 18.23 -53.12 -115.42
C ALA A 216 17.68 -52.65 -116.80
N GLU A 217 16.97 -51.52 -116.84
CA GLU A 217 16.51 -50.88 -118.08
C GLU A 217 17.68 -50.52 -119.01
N VAL A 218 18.75 -49.91 -118.49
CA VAL A 218 19.96 -49.58 -119.25
C VAL A 218 20.69 -50.82 -119.76
N GLN A 219 20.79 -51.90 -118.97
CA GLN A 219 21.40 -53.15 -119.42
C GLN A 219 20.58 -53.82 -120.53
N LYS A 220 19.24 -53.79 -120.43
CA LYS A 220 18.34 -54.27 -121.49
C LYS A 220 18.53 -53.46 -122.78
N ALA A 221 18.52 -52.14 -122.71
CA ALA A 221 18.74 -51.26 -123.86
C ALA A 221 20.11 -51.48 -124.52
N LYS A 222 21.17 -51.72 -123.73
CA LYS A 222 22.50 -52.10 -124.25
C LYS A 222 22.48 -53.44 -124.99
N ALA A 223 21.80 -54.45 -124.44
CA ALA A 223 21.67 -55.76 -125.08
C ALA A 223 20.88 -55.70 -126.39
N ASP A 224 19.80 -54.91 -126.44
CA ASP A 224 19.00 -54.72 -127.66
C ASP A 224 19.76 -53.93 -128.73
N ASN A 225 20.48 -52.86 -128.36
CA ASN A 225 21.37 -52.14 -129.28
C ASN A 225 22.50 -53.02 -129.83
N ALA A 226 23.08 -53.91 -129.01
CA ALA A 226 24.07 -54.88 -129.48
C ALA A 226 23.49 -55.85 -130.53
N ARG A 227 22.25 -56.32 -130.34
CA ARG A 227 21.53 -57.14 -131.34
C ARG A 227 21.26 -56.38 -132.64
N GLU A 228 20.92 -55.10 -132.55
CA GLU A 228 20.74 -54.24 -133.74
C GLU A 228 22.05 -54.06 -134.51
N VAL A 229 23.16 -53.77 -133.82
CA VAL A 229 24.48 -53.64 -134.43
C VAL A 229 24.89 -54.91 -135.19
N GLU A 230 24.66 -56.11 -134.63
CA GLU A 230 24.91 -57.36 -135.36
C GLU A 230 23.96 -57.56 -136.56
N ARG A 231 22.68 -57.18 -136.46
CA ARG A 231 21.76 -57.17 -137.61
C ARG A 231 22.23 -56.23 -138.73
N PHE A 232 22.75 -55.04 -138.39
CA PHE A 232 23.30 -54.11 -139.38
C PHE A 232 24.60 -54.61 -140.01
N LYS A 233 25.49 -55.25 -139.24
CA LYS A 233 26.70 -55.91 -139.78
C LYS A 233 26.34 -56.98 -140.81
N LEU A 234 25.34 -57.83 -140.52
CA LEU A 234 24.91 -58.87 -141.44
C LEU A 234 24.33 -58.29 -142.74
N LYS A 235 23.42 -57.31 -142.64
CA LYS A 235 22.89 -56.58 -143.82
C LYS A 235 23.99 -55.94 -144.67
N LEU A 236 25.02 -55.38 -144.04
CA LEU A 236 26.16 -54.77 -144.74
C LEU A 236 27.03 -55.82 -145.46
N LYS A 237 27.13 -57.04 -144.92
CA LYS A 237 27.84 -58.16 -145.55
C LYS A 237 27.12 -58.62 -146.82
N ASP A 238 25.81 -58.89 -146.73
CA ASP A 238 24.97 -59.26 -147.89
C ASP A 238 25.05 -58.22 -149.03
N ALA A 239 25.03 -56.93 -148.68
CA ALA A 239 25.13 -55.85 -149.65
C ALA A 239 26.48 -55.84 -150.39
N LYS A 240 27.59 -56.12 -149.69
CA LYS A 240 28.92 -56.25 -150.29
C LYS A 240 29.02 -57.46 -151.23
N GLU A 241 28.46 -58.60 -150.84
CA GLU A 241 28.48 -59.82 -151.65
C GLU A 241 27.66 -59.67 -152.94
N ARG A 242 26.51 -58.98 -152.89
CA ARG A 242 25.74 -58.64 -154.11
C ARG A 242 26.53 -57.74 -155.07
N TRP A 243 27.28 -56.77 -154.53
CA TRP A 243 28.08 -55.84 -155.34
C TRP A 243 29.24 -56.53 -156.07
N THR A 244 29.98 -57.42 -155.39
CA THR A 244 31.12 -58.13 -156.02
C THR A 244 30.68 -59.07 -157.14
N VAL A 245 29.52 -59.72 -157.00
CA VAL A 245 28.91 -60.54 -158.06
C VAL A 245 28.53 -59.68 -159.27
N GLN A 246 27.88 -58.53 -159.05
CA GLN A 246 27.44 -57.64 -160.14
C GLN A 246 28.62 -57.06 -160.95
N GLU A 247 29.72 -56.72 -160.27
CA GLU A 247 30.94 -56.20 -160.92
C GLU A 247 31.66 -57.26 -161.78
N LYS A 248 31.64 -58.53 -161.36
CA LYS A 248 32.25 -59.64 -162.14
C LYS A 248 31.58 -59.78 -163.51
N VAL A 249 30.25 -59.82 -163.55
CA VAL A 249 29.45 -59.92 -164.80
C VAL A 249 29.77 -58.77 -165.77
N ARG A 250 30.06 -57.58 -165.25
CA ARG A 250 30.38 -56.40 -166.07
C ARG A 250 31.73 -56.51 -166.79
N ARG A 251 32.73 -57.16 -166.18
CA ARG A 251 34.06 -57.36 -166.80
C ARG A 251 34.03 -58.39 -167.92
N ASP A 252 33.35 -59.51 -167.70
CA ASP A 252 33.30 -60.63 -168.66
C ASP A 252 32.66 -60.18 -170.00
N GLN A 253 31.63 -59.32 -169.94
CA GLN A 253 30.97 -58.75 -171.13
C GLN A 253 31.84 -57.75 -171.93
N TRP A 254 32.84 -57.12 -171.31
CA TRP A 254 33.71 -56.14 -171.96
C TRP A 254 34.83 -56.81 -172.78
N ILE A 255 35.38 -57.92 -172.26
CA ILE A 255 36.48 -58.66 -172.88
C ILE A 255 36.07 -59.27 -174.23
N VAL A 256 34.85 -59.82 -174.32
CA VAL A 256 34.33 -60.40 -175.58
C VAL A 256 34.28 -59.34 -176.68
N LYS A 257 33.67 -58.18 -176.40
CA LYS A 257 33.49 -57.09 -177.38
C LYS A 257 34.82 -56.53 -177.91
N LYS A 258 35.85 -56.44 -177.07
CA LYS A 258 37.17 -55.95 -177.50
C LYS A 258 37.98 -56.94 -178.34
N THR A 259 37.63 -58.23 -178.31
CA THR A 259 38.39 -59.27 -179.05
C THR A 259 38.01 -59.32 -180.55
N GLU A 260 36.81 -58.86 -180.91
CA GLU A 260 36.34 -58.82 -182.30
C GLU A 260 36.81 -57.57 -183.07
N GLU A 261 36.98 -56.45 -182.35
CA GLU A 261 37.34 -55.14 -182.89
C GLU A 261 38.81 -55.06 -183.36
N ILE A 262 39.70 -55.88 -182.78
CA ILE A 262 41.15 -55.85 -183.01
C ILE A 262 41.58 -56.52 -184.34
N LYS A 263 40.74 -57.37 -184.95
CA LYS A 263 41.14 -58.20 -186.09
C LYS A 263 41.09 -57.53 -187.48
N LYS A 264 40.55 -56.31 -187.62
CA LYS A 264 40.12 -55.78 -188.94
C LYS A 264 40.84 -54.58 -189.53
N SER A 265 41.57 -53.74 -188.78
CA SER A 265 41.99 -52.42 -189.32
C SER A 265 43.39 -51.92 -188.97
N THR A 266 44.29 -52.77 -188.45
CA THR A 266 45.61 -52.31 -187.97
C THR A 266 46.71 -52.29 -189.03
N VAL A 267 46.58 -53.05 -190.13
CA VAL A 267 47.78 -53.74 -190.65
C VAL A 267 48.83 -52.87 -191.35
N THR A 268 48.52 -51.76 -192.06
CA THR A 268 49.55 -51.12 -192.91
C THR A 268 49.53 -49.60 -193.20
N ALA A 269 48.54 -48.79 -192.78
CA ALA A 269 48.38 -47.44 -193.37
C ALA A 269 48.41 -46.21 -192.43
N LEU A 270 48.30 -46.36 -191.10
CA LEU A 270 48.15 -45.21 -190.18
C LEU A 270 49.08 -45.24 -188.95
N GLU A 271 49.96 -46.23 -188.82
CA GLU A 271 50.84 -46.42 -187.66
C GLU A 271 51.65 -45.16 -187.25
N PRO A 272 52.35 -44.43 -188.14
CA PRO A 272 53.17 -43.29 -187.72
C PRO A 272 52.36 -42.09 -187.20
N ASP A 273 51.22 -41.77 -187.81
CA ASP A 273 50.36 -40.66 -187.35
C ASP A 273 49.63 -41.02 -186.06
N ILE A 274 49.24 -42.29 -185.91
CA ILE A 274 48.69 -42.83 -184.67
C ILE A 274 49.72 -42.72 -183.54
N GLN A 275 51.01 -43.00 -183.77
CA GLN A 275 52.06 -42.88 -182.75
C GLN A 275 52.18 -41.44 -182.19
N ILE A 276 52.12 -40.42 -183.06
CA ILE A 276 52.19 -39.00 -182.64
C ILE A 276 50.92 -38.58 -181.88
N ILE A 277 49.73 -38.93 -182.39
CA ILE A 277 48.45 -38.61 -181.73
C ILE A 277 48.33 -39.34 -180.39
N LEU A 278 48.81 -40.59 -180.29
CA LEU A 278 48.87 -41.34 -179.02
C LEU A 278 49.87 -40.72 -178.05
N ALA A 279 51.03 -40.22 -178.49
CA ALA A 279 51.99 -39.55 -177.62
C ALA A 279 51.41 -38.25 -177.02
N LYS A 280 50.79 -37.41 -177.85
CA LYS A 280 50.10 -36.19 -177.38
C LYS A 280 48.91 -36.53 -176.50
N GLY A 281 48.06 -37.48 -176.92
CA GLY A 281 46.91 -37.94 -176.15
C GLY A 281 47.29 -38.55 -174.80
N LYS A 282 48.43 -39.25 -174.70
CA LYS A 282 48.99 -39.72 -173.42
C LYS A 282 49.41 -38.56 -172.53
N THR A 283 50.19 -37.60 -173.03
CA THR A 283 50.65 -36.46 -172.22
C THR A 283 49.49 -35.56 -171.76
N ASP A 284 48.46 -35.37 -172.57
CA ASP A 284 47.29 -34.59 -172.18
C ASP A 284 46.36 -35.36 -171.22
N LEU A 285 46.24 -36.70 -171.35
CA LEU A 285 45.62 -37.56 -170.33
C LEU A 285 46.39 -37.55 -169.01
N GLU A 286 47.72 -37.52 -169.07
CA GLU A 286 48.60 -37.53 -167.89
C GLU A 286 48.47 -36.21 -167.12
N LYS A 287 48.49 -35.07 -167.82
CA LYS A 287 48.18 -33.74 -167.27
C LYS A 287 46.76 -33.66 -166.71
N ALA A 288 45.75 -34.20 -167.41
CA ALA A 288 44.37 -34.20 -166.91
C ALA A 288 44.23 -35.08 -165.64
N ARG A 289 44.92 -36.22 -165.59
CA ARG A 289 45.01 -37.06 -164.39
C ARG A 289 45.80 -36.37 -163.28
N GLU A 290 46.81 -35.58 -163.59
CA GLU A 290 47.60 -34.80 -162.64
C GLU A 290 46.77 -33.69 -162.02
N ALA A 291 46.11 -32.86 -162.83
CA ALA A 291 45.16 -31.86 -162.37
C ALA A 291 44.05 -32.48 -161.51
N ALA A 292 43.47 -33.62 -161.92
CA ALA A 292 42.47 -34.32 -161.11
C ALA A 292 43.04 -34.91 -159.80
N ARG A 293 44.33 -35.31 -159.77
CA ARG A 293 45.04 -35.73 -158.55
C ARG A 293 45.33 -34.54 -157.63
N GLU A 294 45.70 -33.39 -158.19
CA GLU A 294 45.94 -32.15 -157.46
C GLU A 294 44.66 -31.57 -156.88
N GLU A 295 43.58 -31.44 -157.67
CA GLU A 295 42.28 -30.99 -157.17
C GLU A 295 41.73 -31.94 -156.08
N ARG A 296 41.90 -33.26 -156.24
CA ARG A 296 41.58 -34.21 -155.17
C ARG A 296 42.41 -33.97 -153.90
N ARG A 297 43.71 -33.67 -154.02
CA ARG A 297 44.56 -33.31 -152.87
C ARG A 297 44.14 -31.97 -152.25
N LYS A 298 43.84 -30.95 -153.04
CA LYS A 298 43.36 -29.64 -152.56
C LYS A 298 42.06 -29.79 -151.79
N LEU A 299 41.08 -30.51 -152.34
CA LEU A 299 39.81 -30.82 -151.68
C LEU A 299 40.02 -31.65 -150.41
N GLN A 300 40.91 -32.65 -150.42
CA GLN A 300 41.23 -33.43 -149.22
C GLN A 300 41.86 -32.55 -148.13
N ILE A 301 42.85 -31.73 -148.46
CA ILE A 301 43.49 -30.79 -147.51
C ILE A 301 42.50 -29.73 -147.02
N GLN A 302 41.56 -29.27 -147.85
CA GLN A 302 40.48 -28.37 -147.45
C GLN A 302 39.53 -29.05 -146.45
N LEU A 303 39.06 -30.26 -146.75
CA LEU A 303 38.21 -31.04 -145.85
C LEU A 303 38.92 -31.35 -144.53
N GLU A 304 40.20 -31.72 -144.56
CA GLU A 304 41.02 -31.95 -143.35
C GLU A 304 41.12 -30.66 -142.51
N LYS A 305 41.44 -29.51 -143.13
CA LYS A 305 41.43 -28.20 -142.44
C LYS A 305 40.06 -27.82 -141.87
N GLU A 306 38.97 -28.07 -142.60
CA GLU A 306 37.61 -27.83 -142.12
C GLU A 306 37.25 -28.75 -140.94
N ARG A 307 37.69 -30.02 -140.98
CA ARG A 307 37.53 -30.96 -139.85
C ARG A 307 38.33 -30.49 -138.64
N ASP A 308 39.58 -30.08 -138.82
CA ASP A 308 40.45 -29.60 -137.75
C ASP A 308 39.93 -28.32 -137.11
N VAL A 309 39.46 -27.35 -137.92
CA VAL A 309 38.81 -26.13 -137.42
C VAL A 309 37.50 -26.45 -136.68
N ALA A 310 36.69 -27.40 -137.18
CA ALA A 310 35.47 -27.82 -136.50
C ALA A 310 35.77 -28.55 -135.16
N LEU A 311 36.81 -29.40 -135.13
CA LEU A 311 37.26 -30.08 -133.92
C LEU A 311 37.85 -29.08 -132.91
N GLN A 312 38.61 -28.08 -133.37
CA GLN A 312 39.16 -27.06 -132.48
C GLN A 312 38.05 -26.18 -131.90
N ARG A 313 37.11 -25.69 -132.71
CA ARG A 313 35.92 -24.96 -132.21
C ARG A 313 35.14 -25.77 -131.17
N LEU A 314 34.97 -27.08 -131.40
CA LEU A 314 34.30 -27.96 -130.46
C LEU A 314 35.08 -28.12 -129.14
N LYS A 315 36.42 -28.22 -129.19
CA LYS A 315 37.27 -28.20 -127.98
C LYS A 315 37.13 -26.86 -127.24
N ASP A 316 37.28 -25.75 -127.95
CA ASP A 316 37.17 -24.39 -127.39
C ASP A 316 35.77 -24.17 -126.75
N ASP A 317 34.71 -24.71 -127.35
CA ASP A 317 33.34 -24.69 -126.81
C ASP A 317 33.21 -25.53 -125.53
N TYR A 318 33.84 -26.71 -125.47
CA TYR A 318 33.85 -27.54 -124.27
C TYR A 318 34.70 -26.92 -123.16
N GLU A 319 35.86 -26.34 -123.48
CA GLU A 319 36.72 -25.64 -122.52
C GLU A 319 36.01 -24.42 -121.94
N ARG A 320 35.36 -23.59 -122.77
CA ARG A 320 34.51 -22.48 -122.30
C ARG A 320 33.39 -22.98 -121.37
N LYS A 321 32.66 -24.03 -121.74
CA LYS A 321 31.60 -24.61 -120.89
C LYS A 321 32.15 -25.16 -119.56
N LEU A 322 33.35 -25.73 -119.55
CA LEU A 322 34.02 -26.21 -118.34
C LEU A 322 34.47 -25.06 -117.43
N VAL A 323 35.00 -23.97 -118.00
CA VAL A 323 35.35 -22.75 -117.26
C VAL A 323 34.09 -22.11 -116.68
N GLU A 324 33.06 -21.86 -117.49
CA GLU A 324 31.78 -21.33 -117.02
C GLU A 324 31.15 -22.17 -115.90
N ALA A 325 31.20 -23.50 -116.00
CA ALA A 325 30.68 -24.39 -114.96
C ALA A 325 31.48 -24.24 -113.65
N ARG A 326 32.81 -24.19 -113.74
CA ARG A 326 33.68 -23.96 -112.57
C ARG A 326 33.46 -22.58 -111.95
N GLU A 327 33.25 -21.54 -112.77
CA GLU A 327 32.95 -20.19 -112.30
C GLU A 327 31.56 -20.09 -111.67
N LYS A 328 30.55 -20.75 -112.24
CA LYS A 328 29.20 -20.86 -111.65
C LYS A 328 29.24 -21.56 -110.29
N GLU A 329 30.00 -22.65 -110.14
CA GLU A 329 30.19 -23.29 -108.83
C GLU A 329 30.99 -22.41 -107.86
N ARG A 330 32.09 -21.77 -108.31
CA ARG A 330 32.83 -20.79 -107.48
C ARG A 330 31.93 -19.66 -106.98
N GLY A 331 31.08 -19.09 -107.84
CA GLY A 331 30.11 -18.07 -107.46
C GLY A 331 29.08 -18.56 -106.44
N LYS A 332 28.58 -19.80 -106.57
CA LYS A 332 27.72 -20.44 -105.56
C LYS A 332 28.44 -20.67 -104.22
N PHE A 333 29.73 -21.03 -104.25
CA PHE A 333 30.52 -21.16 -103.01
C PHE A 333 30.78 -19.81 -102.37
N MET A 334 31.16 -18.79 -103.14
CA MET A 334 31.38 -17.42 -102.65
C MET A 334 30.12 -16.87 -101.99
N THR A 335 28.99 -16.88 -102.69
CA THR A 335 27.70 -16.40 -102.14
C THR A 335 27.22 -17.18 -100.91
N ARG A 336 27.57 -18.47 -100.77
CA ARG A 336 27.31 -19.24 -99.55
C ARG A 336 28.23 -18.85 -98.38
N LEU A 337 29.49 -18.54 -98.66
CA LEU A 337 30.43 -18.03 -97.66
C LEU A 337 30.02 -16.62 -97.20
N ASP A 338 29.74 -15.71 -98.15
CA ASP A 338 29.27 -14.35 -97.86
C ASP A 338 27.99 -14.36 -97.02
N ALA A 339 27.05 -15.27 -97.33
CA ALA A 339 25.82 -15.45 -96.55
C ALA A 339 26.08 -15.99 -95.14
N ALA A 340 26.96 -16.99 -95.00
CA ALA A 340 27.33 -17.54 -93.70
C ALA A 340 28.07 -16.52 -92.82
N ASP A 341 28.99 -15.72 -93.41
CA ASP A 341 29.69 -14.64 -92.74
C ASP A 341 28.72 -13.52 -92.32
N ALA A 342 27.75 -13.16 -93.18
CA ALA A 342 26.70 -12.21 -92.83
C ALA A 342 25.80 -12.72 -91.68
N GLU A 343 25.40 -13.99 -91.70
CA GLU A 343 24.65 -14.62 -90.60
C GLU A 343 25.45 -14.62 -89.29
N LEU A 344 26.74 -14.97 -89.33
CA LEU A 344 27.62 -14.94 -88.14
C LEU A 344 27.82 -13.52 -87.61
N GLN A 345 28.00 -12.52 -88.49
CA GLN A 345 28.06 -11.11 -88.10
C GLN A 345 26.72 -10.61 -87.52
N GLN A 346 25.59 -11.06 -88.07
CA GLN A 346 24.26 -10.75 -87.52
C GLN A 346 24.04 -11.40 -86.15
N GLN A 347 24.50 -12.65 -85.95
CA GLN A 347 24.45 -13.33 -84.66
C GLN A 347 25.33 -12.62 -83.62
N LEU A 348 26.58 -12.28 -83.98
CA LEU A 348 27.51 -11.57 -83.10
C LEU A 348 27.01 -10.16 -82.73
N SER A 349 26.50 -9.39 -83.69
CA SER A 349 25.91 -8.07 -83.42
C SER A 349 24.64 -8.18 -82.57
N THR A 350 23.80 -9.20 -82.81
CA THR A 350 22.61 -9.48 -81.98
C THR A 350 23.01 -9.87 -80.55
N GLN A 351 24.03 -10.71 -80.36
CA GLN A 351 24.55 -11.06 -79.03
C GLN A 351 25.15 -9.85 -78.31
N ARG A 352 25.96 -9.04 -78.99
CA ARG A 352 26.51 -7.79 -78.43
C ARG A 352 25.40 -6.84 -77.99
N ARG A 353 24.37 -6.66 -78.83
CA ARG A 353 23.21 -5.83 -78.50
C ARG A 353 22.44 -6.39 -77.30
N ARG A 354 22.15 -7.69 -77.25
CA ARG A 354 21.48 -8.32 -76.09
C ARG A 354 22.26 -8.11 -74.79
N LEU A 355 23.57 -8.37 -74.80
CA LEU A 355 24.42 -8.17 -73.62
C LEU A 355 24.48 -6.69 -73.20
N GLN A 356 24.43 -5.76 -74.16
CA GLN A 356 24.30 -4.33 -73.86
C GLN A 356 22.92 -4.00 -73.27
N GLU A 357 21.82 -4.47 -73.86
CA GLU A 357 20.45 -4.29 -73.37
C GLU A 357 20.26 -4.89 -71.96
N GLU A 358 20.81 -6.08 -71.69
CA GLU A 358 20.84 -6.72 -70.37
C GLU A 358 21.70 -5.93 -69.36
N GLY A 359 22.86 -5.43 -69.78
CA GLY A 359 23.71 -4.55 -68.96
C GLY A 359 23.07 -3.20 -68.66
N GLU A 360 22.30 -2.65 -69.61
CA GLU A 360 21.54 -1.42 -69.42
C GLU A 360 20.31 -1.64 -68.54
N ALA A 361 19.58 -2.75 -68.72
CA ALA A 361 18.47 -3.15 -67.87
C ALA A 361 18.90 -3.35 -66.41
N THR A 362 19.94 -4.14 -66.15
CA THR A 362 20.45 -4.38 -64.78
C THR A 362 20.97 -3.10 -64.11
N ARG A 363 21.62 -2.18 -64.84
CA ARG A 363 21.92 -0.83 -64.30
C ARG A 363 20.65 -0.05 -63.98
N ASN A 364 19.66 -0.06 -64.88
CA ASN A 364 18.41 0.70 -64.70
C ASN A 364 17.60 0.17 -63.51
N GLU A 365 17.57 -1.15 -63.31
CA GLU A 365 17.05 -1.83 -62.14
C GLU A 365 17.78 -1.39 -60.87
N LEU A 366 19.12 -1.47 -60.83
CA LEU A 366 19.92 -0.99 -59.69
C LEU A 366 19.66 0.50 -59.37
N TYR A 367 19.52 1.36 -60.40
CA TYR A 367 19.16 2.76 -60.23
C TYR A 367 17.71 2.96 -59.78
N ALA A 368 16.79 2.06 -60.12
CA ALA A 368 15.42 2.06 -59.63
C ALA A 368 15.35 1.59 -58.17
N GLU A 369 16.04 0.50 -57.82
CA GLU A 369 16.20 0.00 -56.44
C GLU A 369 16.84 1.05 -55.53
N MET A 370 17.94 1.70 -55.95
CA MET A 370 18.55 2.77 -55.16
C MET A 370 17.60 3.96 -54.97
N ARG A 371 16.77 4.31 -55.98
CA ARG A 371 15.74 5.36 -55.84
C ARG A 371 14.62 4.92 -54.90
N ALA A 372 14.16 3.68 -55.00
CA ALA A 372 13.15 3.10 -54.12
C ALA A 372 13.63 3.03 -52.67
N ALA A 373 14.87 2.60 -52.43
CA ALA A 373 15.50 2.56 -51.11
C ALA A 373 15.67 3.97 -50.52
N LYS A 374 16.12 4.96 -51.31
CA LYS A 374 16.18 6.37 -50.89
C LYS A 374 14.79 6.93 -50.52
N LEU A 375 13.75 6.59 -51.30
CA LEU A 375 12.37 6.99 -51.00
C LEU A 375 11.81 6.26 -49.77
N ALA A 376 12.14 4.99 -49.57
CA ALA A 376 11.77 4.22 -48.38
C ALA A 376 12.42 4.83 -47.12
N HIS A 377 13.73 5.06 -47.12
CA HIS A 377 14.42 5.71 -46.01
C HIS A 377 13.93 7.15 -45.75
N ALA A 378 13.56 7.90 -46.79
CA ALA A 378 12.94 9.21 -46.60
C ALA A 378 11.59 9.10 -45.87
N LYS A 379 10.73 8.15 -46.28
CA LYS A 379 9.46 7.85 -45.60
C LYS A 379 9.67 7.37 -44.16
N GLU A 380 10.60 6.43 -43.92
CA GLU A 380 10.95 5.96 -42.58
C GLU A 380 11.40 7.12 -41.67
N LEU A 381 12.22 8.05 -42.19
CA LEU A 381 12.63 9.24 -41.46
C LEU A 381 11.46 10.18 -41.17
N ASP A 382 10.54 10.38 -42.10
CA ASP A 382 9.37 11.24 -41.91
C ASP A 382 8.32 10.60 -40.98
N GLU A 383 8.15 9.28 -41.03
CA GLU A 383 7.35 8.50 -40.07
C GLU A 383 7.98 8.56 -38.66
N LEU A 384 9.29 8.43 -38.53
CA LEU A 384 10.00 8.59 -37.26
C LEU A 384 9.86 10.02 -36.70
N LYS A 385 9.97 11.05 -37.55
CA LYS A 385 9.69 12.45 -37.16
C LYS A 385 8.24 12.61 -36.71
N ALA A 386 7.27 12.08 -37.45
CA ALA A 386 5.86 12.16 -37.12
C ALA A 386 5.54 11.45 -35.78
N LEU A 387 6.09 10.25 -35.56
CA LEU A 387 6.00 9.53 -34.28
C LEU A 387 6.68 10.29 -33.14
N HIS A 388 7.80 10.96 -33.39
CA HIS A 388 8.47 11.77 -32.36
C HIS A 388 7.69 13.04 -32.03
N MET A 389 7.15 13.73 -33.05
CA MET A 389 6.24 14.87 -32.88
C MET A 389 4.96 14.46 -32.13
N GLN A 390 4.37 13.30 -32.44
CA GLN A 390 3.20 12.78 -31.72
C GLN A 390 3.54 12.46 -30.26
N LYS A 391 4.73 11.89 -29.97
CA LYS A 391 5.22 11.68 -28.59
C LYS A 391 5.44 13.00 -27.84
N LEU A 392 6.01 14.01 -28.51
CA LEU A 392 6.19 15.36 -27.95
C LEU A 392 4.83 16.03 -27.68
N GLN A 393 3.89 15.93 -28.62
CA GLN A 393 2.55 16.50 -28.48
C GLN A 393 1.76 15.81 -27.36
N THR A 394 1.73 14.48 -27.32
CA THR A 394 1.05 13.73 -26.24
C THR A 394 1.71 13.94 -24.87
N ALA A 395 3.03 14.17 -24.82
CA ALA A 395 3.69 14.61 -23.58
C ALA A 395 3.28 16.05 -23.19
N ALA A 396 3.24 16.98 -24.14
CA ALA A 396 2.78 18.36 -23.89
C ALA A 396 1.30 18.41 -23.45
N GLU A 397 0.43 17.61 -24.06
CA GLU A 397 -0.98 17.47 -23.65
C GLU A 397 -1.12 16.87 -22.24
N LYS A 398 -0.27 15.91 -21.85
CA LYS A 398 -0.22 15.40 -20.46
C LYS A 398 0.25 16.49 -19.49
N MET A 399 1.36 17.15 -19.76
CA MET A 399 1.87 18.25 -18.92
C MET A 399 0.83 19.39 -18.79
N GLN A 400 0.09 19.69 -19.87
CA GLN A 400 -0.98 20.69 -19.85
C GLN A 400 -2.20 20.23 -19.05
N LYS A 401 -2.58 18.94 -19.12
CA LYS A 401 -3.63 18.36 -18.27
C LYS A 401 -3.21 18.34 -16.80
N GLU A 402 -2.00 17.91 -16.49
CA GLU A 402 -1.44 17.95 -15.13
C GLU A 402 -1.42 19.38 -14.59
N LYS A 403 -1.01 20.37 -15.41
CA LYS A 403 -1.12 21.79 -15.06
C LYS A 403 -2.57 22.22 -14.81
N GLN A 404 -3.52 21.82 -15.65
CA GLN A 404 -4.94 22.13 -15.47
C GLN A 404 -5.53 21.47 -14.21
N GLU A 405 -5.17 20.22 -13.91
CA GLU A 405 -5.57 19.53 -12.69
C GLU A 405 -4.97 20.17 -11.44
N ILE A 406 -3.70 20.62 -11.49
CA ILE A 406 -3.05 21.35 -10.40
C ILE A 406 -3.74 22.72 -10.19
N MET A 407 -4.04 23.45 -11.27
CA MET A 407 -4.79 24.72 -11.17
C MET A 407 -6.20 24.47 -10.60
N ALA A 408 -6.93 23.46 -11.07
CA ALA A 408 -8.26 23.12 -10.57
C ALA A 408 -8.24 22.66 -9.10
N LYS A 409 -7.20 21.93 -8.68
CA LYS A 409 -6.95 21.60 -7.27
C LYS A 409 -6.76 22.87 -6.45
N TYR A 410 -5.85 23.76 -6.85
CA TYR A 410 -5.65 25.04 -6.16
C TYR A 410 -6.89 25.94 -6.15
N GLU A 411 -7.68 25.99 -7.22
CA GLU A 411 -8.97 26.70 -7.24
C GLU A 411 -9.97 26.07 -6.25
N SER A 412 -10.04 24.73 -6.19
CA SER A 412 -10.91 24.03 -5.25
C SER A 412 -10.47 24.21 -3.79
N GLU A 413 -9.16 24.18 -3.52
CA GLU A 413 -8.56 24.44 -2.21
C GLU A 413 -8.78 25.89 -1.79
N PHE A 414 -8.59 26.85 -2.71
CA PHE A 414 -8.85 28.27 -2.47
C PHE A 414 -10.33 28.53 -2.18
N MET A 415 -11.25 27.91 -2.94
CA MET A 415 -12.69 28.03 -2.70
C MET A 415 -13.11 27.35 -1.39
N ALA A 416 -12.48 26.23 -1.02
CA ALA A 416 -12.69 25.57 0.27
C ALA A 416 -12.18 26.44 1.44
N LEU A 417 -10.98 27.01 1.34
CA LEU A 417 -10.43 27.95 2.34
C LEU A 417 -11.30 29.20 2.46
N ARG A 418 -11.78 29.74 1.34
CA ARG A 418 -12.70 30.90 1.31
C ARG A 418 -14.05 30.55 1.97
N GLY A 419 -14.56 29.35 1.73
CA GLY A 419 -15.75 28.82 2.39
C GLY A 419 -15.56 28.67 3.90
N GLN A 420 -14.46 28.04 4.33
CA GLN A 420 -14.07 27.92 5.74
C GLN A 420 -13.96 29.29 6.41
N MET A 421 -13.22 30.24 5.82
CA MET A 421 -13.07 31.60 6.32
C MET A 421 -14.41 32.34 6.40
N SER A 422 -15.33 32.11 5.45
CA SER A 422 -16.69 32.67 5.52
C SER A 422 -17.49 32.09 6.69
N VAL A 423 -17.43 30.77 6.87
CA VAL A 423 -18.08 30.06 7.99
C VAL A 423 -17.49 30.47 9.34
N GLU A 424 -16.16 30.60 9.45
CA GLU A 424 -15.48 31.11 10.64
C GLU A 424 -15.87 32.57 10.93
N CYS A 425 -15.97 33.42 9.90
CA CYS A 425 -16.45 34.79 10.04
C CYS A 425 -17.93 34.84 10.51
N GLU A 426 -18.79 33.98 9.98
CA GLU A 426 -20.20 33.87 10.39
C GLU A 426 -20.33 33.31 11.81
N GLN A 427 -19.56 32.28 12.16
CA GLN A 427 -19.49 31.74 13.52
C GLN A 427 -18.96 32.78 14.51
N PHE A 428 -17.92 33.54 14.16
CA PHE A 428 -17.40 34.62 15.00
C PHE A 428 -18.43 35.73 15.18
N LYS A 429 -19.12 36.16 14.10
CA LYS A 429 -20.25 37.11 14.20
C LYS A 429 -21.38 36.57 15.07
N ALA A 430 -21.75 35.30 14.94
CA ALA A 430 -22.77 34.66 15.75
C ALA A 430 -22.35 34.58 17.23
N GLN A 431 -21.11 34.16 17.52
CA GLN A 431 -20.54 34.15 18.87
C GLN A 431 -20.49 35.54 19.48
N LEU A 432 -20.09 36.56 18.73
CA LEU A 432 -20.09 37.95 19.17
C LEU A 432 -21.53 38.44 19.45
N THR A 433 -22.49 38.09 18.59
CA THR A 433 -23.92 38.40 18.78
C THR A 433 -24.50 37.71 20.01
N ILE A 434 -24.09 36.47 20.29
CA ILE A 434 -24.47 35.75 21.52
C ILE A 434 -23.85 36.42 22.75
N LYS A 435 -22.53 36.71 22.73
CA LYS A 435 -21.84 37.42 23.83
C LYS A 435 -22.49 38.76 24.14
N LEU A 436 -22.73 39.58 23.12
CA LEU A 436 -23.42 40.87 23.28
C LEU A 436 -24.85 40.69 23.81
N ARG A 437 -25.58 39.66 23.38
CA ARG A 437 -26.92 39.35 23.92
C ARG A 437 -26.87 38.90 25.38
N ASP A 438 -25.87 38.11 25.76
CA ASP A 438 -25.65 37.65 27.13
C ASP A 438 -25.19 38.81 28.03
N GLU A 439 -24.36 39.72 27.53
CA GLU A 439 -23.95 40.96 28.20
C GLU A 439 -25.16 41.87 28.42
N MET A 440 -25.95 42.17 27.38
CA MET A 440 -27.20 42.93 27.51
C MET A 440 -28.20 42.24 28.46
N SER A 441 -28.24 40.90 28.50
CA SER A 441 -29.07 40.14 29.45
C SER A 441 -28.58 40.28 30.90
N LYS A 442 -27.27 40.24 31.13
CA LYS A 442 -26.66 40.47 32.44
C LYS A 442 -26.85 41.91 32.90
N GLU A 443 -26.65 42.90 32.02
CA GLU A 443 -26.93 44.31 32.32
C GLU A 443 -28.40 44.52 32.67
N LYS A 444 -29.33 43.92 31.92
CA LYS A 444 -30.76 43.93 32.24
C LYS A 444 -31.05 43.30 33.60
N GLN A 445 -30.47 42.14 33.91
CA GLN A 445 -30.64 41.47 35.21
C GLN A 445 -30.05 42.29 36.36
N GLU A 446 -28.89 42.93 36.17
CA GLU A 446 -28.27 43.76 37.19
C GLU A 446 -29.04 45.09 37.38
N LEU A 447 -29.60 45.67 36.31
CA LEU A 447 -30.56 46.78 36.39
C LEU A 447 -31.84 46.38 37.13
N GLU A 448 -32.44 45.23 36.80
CA GLU A 448 -33.62 44.70 37.52
C GLU A 448 -33.31 44.50 39.01
N LYS A 449 -32.13 43.94 39.33
CA LYS A 449 -31.62 43.77 40.70
C LYS A 449 -31.36 45.10 41.41
N GLN A 450 -30.78 46.10 40.74
CA GLN A 450 -30.59 47.45 41.29
C GLN A 450 -31.94 48.16 41.52
N MET A 451 -32.93 47.97 40.63
CA MET A 451 -34.28 48.50 40.82
C MET A 451 -35.01 47.80 41.98
N LEU A 452 -34.87 46.48 42.11
CA LEU A 452 -35.34 45.71 43.26
C LEU A 452 -34.68 46.21 44.56
N GLN A 453 -33.35 46.34 44.60
CA GLN A 453 -32.62 46.88 45.75
C GLN A 453 -33.02 48.33 46.06
N SER A 454 -33.27 49.18 45.07
CA SER A 454 -33.75 50.55 45.28
C SER A 454 -35.18 50.58 45.83
N ARG A 455 -36.06 49.68 45.37
CA ARG A 455 -37.40 49.49 45.93
C ARG A 455 -37.32 48.99 47.36
N ASP A 456 -36.51 47.98 47.63
CA ASP A 456 -36.40 47.33 48.92
C ASP A 456 -35.73 48.25 49.93
N ALA A 457 -34.69 49.01 49.56
CA ALA A 457 -34.12 50.07 50.40
C ALA A 457 -35.12 51.20 50.70
N LYS A 458 -36.05 51.52 49.78
CA LYS A 458 -37.16 52.46 50.07
C LYS A 458 -38.19 51.85 51.02
N ILE A 459 -38.44 50.54 50.94
CA ILE A 459 -39.29 49.82 51.89
C ILE A 459 -38.63 49.80 53.27
N GLU A 460 -37.34 49.48 53.36
CA GLU A 460 -36.57 49.53 54.62
C GLU A 460 -36.55 50.93 55.22
N LEU A 461 -36.35 52.00 54.43
CA LEU A 461 -36.46 53.38 54.92
C LEU A 461 -37.87 53.74 55.44
N VAL A 462 -38.93 53.08 54.95
CA VAL A 462 -40.29 53.23 55.48
C VAL A 462 -40.48 52.39 56.75
N ILE A 463 -39.94 51.17 56.79
CA ILE A 463 -39.95 50.30 57.98
C ILE A 463 -39.18 50.98 59.12
N GLU A 464 -37.98 51.48 58.87
CA GLU A 464 -37.13 52.17 59.86
C GLU A 464 -37.81 53.45 60.36
N LYS A 465 -38.46 54.23 59.49
CA LYS A 465 -39.30 55.37 59.92
C LYS A 465 -40.47 54.95 60.78
N LEU A 466 -41.22 53.91 60.40
CA LEU A 466 -42.35 53.41 61.20
C LEU A 466 -41.89 52.80 62.54
N GLN A 467 -40.73 52.15 62.55
CA GLN A 467 -40.10 51.63 63.76
C GLN A 467 -39.61 52.76 64.68
N GLU A 468 -39.01 53.82 64.13
CA GLU A 468 -38.58 54.99 64.89
C GLU A 468 -39.77 55.83 65.36
N GLU A 469 -40.82 56.01 64.57
CA GLU A 469 -42.09 56.61 65.00
C GLU A 469 -42.75 55.79 66.13
N SER A 470 -42.76 54.46 66.01
CA SER A 470 -43.22 53.55 67.06
C SER A 470 -42.36 53.66 68.32
N ARG A 471 -41.03 53.66 68.18
CA ARG A 471 -40.06 53.84 69.27
C ARG A 471 -40.26 55.17 69.98
N GLN A 472 -40.45 56.27 69.24
CA GLN A 472 -40.77 57.58 69.81
C GLN A 472 -42.14 57.60 70.47
N MET A 473 -43.14 56.86 69.98
CA MET A 473 -44.44 56.72 70.64
C MET A 473 -44.33 55.95 71.96
N VAL A 474 -43.57 54.85 71.99
CA VAL A 474 -43.21 54.12 73.22
C VAL A 474 -42.45 55.02 74.18
N GLU A 475 -41.39 55.69 73.73
CA GLU A 475 -40.56 56.57 74.56
C GLU A 475 -41.34 57.81 75.07
N ARG A 476 -42.34 58.30 74.32
CA ARG A 476 -43.31 59.32 74.80
C ARG A 476 -44.27 58.75 75.85
N ALA A 477 -44.67 57.49 75.74
CA ALA A 477 -45.50 56.80 76.75
C ALA A 477 -44.71 56.50 78.03
N GLU A 478 -43.48 56.00 77.90
CA GLU A 478 -42.53 55.77 78.99
C GLU A 478 -42.19 57.07 79.72
N ARG A 479 -41.84 58.16 79.02
CA ARG A 479 -41.63 59.47 79.66
C ARG A 479 -42.88 59.98 80.40
N LYS A 480 -44.09 59.67 79.92
CA LYS A 480 -45.34 60.01 80.63
C LYS A 480 -45.54 59.13 81.88
N ALA A 481 -45.25 57.83 81.80
CA ALA A 481 -45.30 56.91 82.93
C ALA A 481 -44.25 57.28 83.99
N GLN A 482 -43.01 57.53 83.58
CA GLN A 482 -41.90 57.95 84.44
C GLN A 482 -42.19 59.26 85.16
N LYS A 483 -42.80 60.25 84.47
CA LYS A 483 -43.24 61.51 85.10
C LYS A 483 -44.33 61.31 86.14
N LYS A 484 -45.31 60.43 85.89
CA LYS A 484 -46.31 60.03 86.90
C LYS A 484 -45.64 59.35 88.10
N PHE A 485 -44.79 58.35 87.84
CA PHE A 485 -44.08 57.62 88.90
C PHE A 485 -43.18 58.54 89.76
N SER A 486 -42.51 59.52 89.15
CA SER A 486 -41.73 60.54 89.90
C SER A 486 -42.62 61.50 90.69
N HIS A 487 -43.81 61.85 90.17
CA HIS A 487 -44.76 62.69 90.88
C HIS A 487 -45.36 61.96 92.09
N ASP A 488 -45.80 60.72 91.89
CA ASP A 488 -46.36 59.85 92.93
C ASP A 488 -45.29 59.54 94.01
N ARG A 489 -44.04 59.30 93.61
CA ARG A 489 -42.92 59.15 94.56
C ARG A 489 -42.69 60.42 95.39
N ALA A 490 -42.71 61.60 94.77
CA ALA A 490 -42.58 62.87 95.49
C ALA A 490 -43.81 63.21 96.36
N GLU A 491 -45.00 62.73 96.00
CA GLU A 491 -46.22 62.73 96.83
C GLU A 491 -46.03 61.88 98.10
N TYR A 492 -45.56 60.64 97.95
CA TYR A 492 -45.33 59.74 99.09
C TYR A 492 -44.16 60.21 99.98
N GLU A 493 -43.06 60.71 99.41
CA GLU A 493 -41.96 61.29 100.19
C GLU A 493 -42.39 62.55 100.98
N ARG A 494 -43.31 63.38 100.44
CA ARG A 494 -43.92 64.49 101.20
C ARG A 494 -44.79 64.00 102.35
N LYS A 495 -45.66 63.01 102.09
CA LYS A 495 -46.53 62.41 103.12
C LYS A 495 -45.71 61.75 104.23
N LEU A 496 -44.64 61.04 103.88
CA LEU A 496 -43.73 60.39 104.84
C LEU A 496 -42.97 61.41 105.71
N LYS A 497 -42.55 62.54 105.15
CA LYS A 497 -41.95 63.65 105.93
C LYS A 497 -42.95 64.27 106.88
N GLN A 498 -44.17 64.56 106.42
CA GLN A 498 -45.23 65.10 107.28
C GLN A 498 -45.61 64.15 108.42
N THR A 499 -45.68 62.83 108.19
CA THR A 499 -45.90 61.86 109.27
C THR A 499 -44.72 61.82 110.24
N GLY A 500 -43.48 61.85 109.75
CA GLY A 500 -42.29 61.88 110.60
C GLY A 500 -42.14 63.16 111.44
N GLU A 501 -42.56 64.31 110.91
CA GLU A 501 -42.63 65.58 111.64
C GLU A 501 -43.70 65.53 112.74
N ILE A 502 -44.87 64.94 112.48
CA ILE A 502 -45.94 64.75 113.47
C ILE A 502 -45.54 63.74 114.55
N GLU A 503 -44.90 62.62 114.17
CA GLU A 503 -44.32 61.65 115.12
C GLU A 503 -43.23 62.29 115.98
N GLY A 504 -42.34 63.11 115.39
CA GLY A 504 -41.33 63.87 116.12
C GLY A 504 -41.93 64.78 117.19
N VAL A 505 -42.91 65.62 116.81
CA VAL A 505 -43.63 66.50 117.74
C VAL A 505 -44.36 65.71 118.85
N TRP A 506 -44.93 64.55 118.53
CA TRP A 506 -45.59 63.70 119.52
C TRP A 506 -44.60 63.05 120.48
N MET A 507 -43.45 62.57 119.98
CA MET A 507 -42.36 61.98 120.77
C MET A 507 -41.70 63.02 121.69
N GLU A 508 -41.45 64.24 121.21
CA GLU A 508 -40.92 65.34 122.03
C GLU A 508 -41.88 65.66 123.19
N LYS A 509 -43.19 65.73 122.91
CA LYS A 509 -44.23 65.99 123.90
C LYS A 509 -44.45 64.83 124.88
N ASN A 510 -44.27 63.60 124.44
CA ASN A 510 -44.30 62.42 125.30
C ASN A 510 -43.06 62.34 126.21
N ARG A 511 -41.88 62.74 125.71
CA ARG A 511 -40.65 62.91 126.52
C ARG A 511 -40.82 64.00 127.57
N GLU A 512 -41.40 65.15 127.22
CA GLU A 512 -41.71 66.21 128.19
C GLU A 512 -42.68 65.75 129.28
N LEU A 513 -43.70 64.96 128.94
CA LEU A 513 -44.66 64.41 129.91
C LEU A 513 -44.01 63.35 130.81
N HIS A 514 -43.14 62.49 130.26
CA HIS A 514 -42.33 61.56 131.07
C HIS A 514 -41.38 62.30 132.01
N GLU A 515 -40.69 63.35 131.56
CA GLU A 515 -39.83 64.15 132.45
C GLU A 515 -40.62 64.87 133.56
N LYS A 516 -41.84 65.35 133.26
CA LYS A 516 -42.73 65.97 134.26
C LYS A 516 -43.25 64.92 135.25
N LEU A 517 -43.66 63.73 134.78
CA LEU A 517 -44.03 62.60 135.63
C LEU A 517 -42.88 62.19 136.53
N SER A 518 -41.69 61.89 135.99
CA SER A 518 -40.54 61.48 136.82
C SER A 518 -39.99 62.58 137.74
N LYS A 519 -40.32 63.86 137.52
CA LYS A 519 -40.04 64.93 138.50
C LYS A 519 -41.07 64.89 139.64
N LEU A 520 -42.36 64.74 139.31
CA LEU A 520 -43.44 64.61 140.30
C LEU A 520 -43.38 63.30 141.09
N GLU A 521 -42.97 62.18 140.48
CA GLU A 521 -42.76 60.88 141.14
C GLU A 521 -41.62 60.95 142.16
N ARG A 522 -40.49 61.61 141.82
CA ARG A 522 -39.41 61.82 142.80
C ARG A 522 -39.86 62.67 143.99
N GLN A 523 -40.55 63.79 143.73
CA GLN A 523 -41.11 64.65 144.77
C GLN A 523 -42.17 63.92 145.63
N HIS A 524 -43.00 63.09 145.01
CA HIS A 524 -43.99 62.27 145.70
C HIS A 524 -43.32 61.20 146.57
N ASP A 525 -42.27 60.54 146.08
CA ASP A 525 -41.53 59.52 146.82
C ASP A 525 -40.58 60.09 147.90
N GLU A 526 -40.15 61.34 147.77
CA GLU A 526 -39.47 62.10 148.84
C GLU A 526 -40.48 62.44 149.94
N LEU A 527 -41.63 63.05 149.59
CA LEU A 527 -42.71 63.35 150.54
C LEU A 527 -43.35 62.09 151.17
N ARG A 528 -43.32 60.94 150.47
CA ARG A 528 -43.72 59.64 151.03
C ARG A 528 -42.75 59.17 152.09
N ARG A 529 -41.44 59.22 151.82
CA ARG A 529 -40.41 58.81 152.80
C ARG A 529 -40.42 59.71 154.04
N GLU A 530 -40.67 61.01 153.88
CA GLU A 530 -40.86 61.93 155.00
C GLU A 530 -42.14 61.60 155.81
N ASN A 531 -43.27 61.30 155.14
CA ASN A 531 -44.49 60.86 155.83
C ASN A 531 -44.35 59.47 156.50
N GLU A 532 -43.62 58.54 155.89
CA GLU A 532 -43.38 57.20 156.45
C GLU A 532 -42.44 57.28 157.66
N ALA A 533 -41.44 58.16 157.64
CA ALA A 533 -40.59 58.43 158.81
C ALA A 533 -41.39 59.09 159.95
N LEU A 534 -42.12 60.18 159.67
CA LEU A 534 -42.97 60.85 160.65
C LEU A 534 -44.10 59.94 161.17
N GLY A 535 -44.64 59.07 160.33
CA GLY A 535 -45.64 58.06 160.69
C GLY A 535 -45.08 56.95 161.59
N GLN A 536 -43.83 56.50 161.36
CA GLN A 536 -43.15 55.56 162.25
C GLN A 536 -42.84 56.19 163.61
N ASP A 537 -42.43 57.45 163.66
CA ASP A 537 -42.23 58.17 164.93
C ASP A 537 -43.55 58.40 165.68
N LEU A 538 -44.64 58.76 164.97
CA LEU A 538 -45.99 58.87 165.54
C LEU A 538 -46.51 57.52 166.05
N HIS A 539 -46.27 56.42 165.35
CA HIS A 539 -46.63 55.08 165.85
C HIS A 539 -45.81 54.69 167.07
N GLN A 540 -44.49 54.92 167.08
CA GLN A 540 -43.67 54.67 168.29
C GLN A 540 -44.09 55.54 169.49
N ALA A 541 -44.55 56.77 169.27
CA ALA A 541 -45.11 57.62 170.32
C ALA A 541 -46.52 57.16 170.75
N SER A 542 -47.36 56.74 169.79
CA SER A 542 -48.71 56.23 170.02
C SER A 542 -48.68 54.92 170.82
N ASP A 543 -47.82 53.97 170.46
CA ASP A 543 -47.70 52.68 171.13
C ASP A 543 -47.24 52.84 172.58
N LYS A 544 -46.22 53.67 172.83
CA LYS A 544 -45.75 54.02 174.18
C LYS A 544 -46.84 54.72 175.00
N THR A 545 -47.59 55.64 174.39
CA THR A 545 -48.74 56.29 175.03
C THR A 545 -49.88 55.30 175.30
N SER A 546 -50.11 54.33 174.41
CA SER A 546 -51.13 53.28 174.58
C SER A 546 -50.77 52.31 175.70
N ASP A 547 -49.50 51.93 175.84
CA ASP A 547 -49.00 51.08 176.93
C ASP A 547 -49.11 51.77 178.29
N LEU A 548 -48.79 53.07 178.35
CA LEU A 548 -48.98 53.88 179.55
C LEU A 548 -50.48 54.05 179.87
N ALA A 549 -51.32 54.34 178.88
CA ALA A 549 -52.77 54.45 179.06
C ALA A 549 -53.39 53.13 179.55
N ARG A 550 -52.98 51.98 179.00
CA ARG A 550 -53.48 50.65 179.40
C ARG A 550 -53.13 50.35 180.87
N ARG A 551 -51.89 50.64 181.29
CA ARG A 551 -51.46 50.50 182.70
C ARG A 551 -52.24 51.43 183.63
N LEU A 552 -52.44 52.69 183.24
CA LEU A 552 -53.22 53.67 184.01
C LEU A 552 -54.71 53.29 184.12
N HIS A 553 -55.26 52.65 183.09
CA HIS A 553 -56.67 52.23 183.08
C HIS A 553 -56.90 50.97 183.94
N GLU A 554 -55.95 50.03 183.94
CA GLU A 554 -55.99 48.81 184.74
C GLU A 554 -55.86 49.13 186.25
N GLU A 555 -54.89 49.98 186.61
CA GLU A 555 -54.69 50.46 188.00
C GLU A 555 -55.92 51.22 188.54
N ARG A 556 -56.50 52.14 187.75
CA ARG A 556 -57.75 52.83 188.14
C ARG A 556 -58.90 51.85 188.38
N ARG A 557 -59.02 50.83 187.53
CA ARG A 557 -60.06 49.80 187.65
C ARG A 557 -59.89 48.94 188.90
N GLN A 558 -58.63 48.64 189.28
CA GLN A 558 -58.31 47.94 190.53
C GLN A 558 -58.59 48.81 191.76
N HIS A 559 -58.29 50.12 191.70
CA HIS A 559 -58.63 51.06 192.76
C HIS A 559 -60.15 51.26 192.92
N GLU A 560 -60.90 51.45 191.84
CA GLU A 560 -62.36 51.61 191.88
C GLU A 560 -63.06 50.35 192.38
N ALA A 561 -62.60 49.16 191.97
CA ALA A 561 -63.11 47.89 192.50
C ALA A 561 -62.83 47.73 194.02
N SER A 562 -61.62 48.09 194.46
CA SER A 562 -61.22 48.04 195.88
C SER A 562 -62.06 49.00 196.75
N VAL A 563 -62.25 50.24 196.31
CA VAL A 563 -63.05 51.25 197.03
C VAL A 563 -64.51 50.81 197.11
N ALA A 564 -65.14 50.42 196.00
CA ALA A 564 -66.52 49.97 195.97
C ALA A 564 -66.78 48.70 196.82
N GLN A 565 -65.74 47.87 197.06
CA GLN A 565 -65.83 46.68 197.89
C GLN A 565 -65.63 46.99 199.39
N LEU A 566 -64.88 48.03 199.74
CA LEU A 566 -64.71 48.45 201.14
C LEU A 566 -65.79 49.40 201.64
N GLU A 567 -66.34 50.29 200.80
CA GLU A 567 -67.50 51.13 201.17
C GLU A 567 -68.71 50.28 201.53
N LYS A 568 -68.97 49.21 200.77
CA LYS A 568 -70.00 48.20 201.12
C LYS A 568 -69.72 47.47 202.44
N ARG A 569 -68.45 47.33 202.84
CA ARG A 569 -68.03 46.65 204.08
C ARG A 569 -68.08 47.58 205.30
N CYS A 570 -67.83 48.88 205.12
CA CYS A 570 -68.05 49.88 206.17
C CYS A 570 -69.54 50.00 206.51
N ILE A 571 -70.42 50.01 205.50
CA ILE A 571 -71.87 50.11 205.71
C ILE A 571 -72.42 48.86 206.43
N SER A 572 -71.94 47.65 206.11
CA SER A 572 -72.37 46.44 206.84
C SER A 572 -71.84 46.39 208.28
N LEU A 573 -70.58 46.77 208.52
CA LEU A 573 -69.99 46.71 209.86
C LEU A 573 -70.50 47.80 210.81
N GLN A 574 -70.96 48.95 210.29
CA GLN A 574 -71.66 49.93 211.11
C GLN A 574 -73.03 49.40 211.58
N THR A 575 -73.80 48.73 210.71
CA THR A 575 -75.06 48.09 211.13
C THR A 575 -74.85 46.92 212.11
N ASP A 576 -73.76 46.15 211.97
CA ASP A 576 -73.41 45.09 212.93
C ASP A 576 -72.94 45.66 214.29
N SER A 577 -72.34 46.86 214.30
CA SER A 577 -71.88 47.51 215.55
C SER A 577 -73.03 47.94 216.46
N GLU A 578 -74.18 48.32 215.90
CA GLU A 578 -75.33 48.80 216.68
C GLU A 578 -76.17 47.65 217.26
N TYR A 579 -76.32 46.54 216.52
CA TYR A 579 -77.06 45.37 216.99
C TYR A 579 -76.29 44.58 218.07
N THR A 580 -74.96 44.44 217.93
CA THR A 580 -74.14 43.68 218.89
C THR A 580 -73.92 44.43 220.22
N GLN A 581 -73.83 45.76 220.23
CA GLN A 581 -73.77 46.53 221.48
C GLN A 581 -75.07 46.47 222.30
N GLN A 582 -76.23 46.38 221.65
CA GLN A 582 -77.52 46.21 222.34
C GLN A 582 -77.71 44.79 222.93
N GLN A 583 -77.16 43.75 222.30
CA GLN A 583 -77.23 42.39 222.84
C GLN A 583 -76.17 42.13 223.93
N GLN A 584 -74.92 42.55 223.73
CA GLN A 584 -73.85 42.22 224.66
C GLN A 584 -73.90 42.99 225.99
N SER A 585 -74.59 44.13 226.06
CA SER A 585 -74.88 44.79 227.35
C SER A 585 -75.89 44.00 228.20
N VAL A 586 -76.78 43.22 227.58
CA VAL A 586 -77.69 42.27 228.23
C VAL A 586 -76.99 40.94 228.57
N GLU A 587 -75.96 40.56 227.83
CA GLU A 587 -75.10 39.42 228.18
C GLU A 587 -74.12 39.74 229.30
N VAL A 588 -73.51 40.93 229.36
CA VAL A 588 -72.61 41.33 230.47
C VAL A 588 -73.34 41.40 231.81
N THR A 589 -74.65 41.63 231.81
CA THR A 589 -75.50 41.59 233.01
C THR A 589 -75.90 40.17 233.37
N SER A 590 -76.41 39.37 232.41
CA SER A 590 -76.79 37.97 232.70
C SER A 590 -75.62 37.00 232.85
N LEU A 591 -74.39 37.30 232.38
CA LEU A 591 -73.20 36.45 232.56
C LEU A 591 -72.45 36.67 233.88
N ARG A 592 -72.60 37.84 234.51
CA ARG A 592 -72.15 38.03 235.90
C ARG A 592 -73.11 37.38 236.89
N GLU A 593 -74.40 37.34 236.57
CA GLU A 593 -75.39 36.52 237.29
C GLU A 593 -75.36 35.03 236.91
N LYS A 594 -74.85 34.68 235.71
CA LYS A 594 -74.43 33.31 235.33
C LYS A 594 -73.03 32.91 235.85
N GLN A 595 -72.68 33.50 237.00
CA GLN A 595 -72.52 32.72 238.23
C GLN A 595 -71.20 31.93 238.34
N ALA A 596 -70.45 32.02 239.43
CA ALA A 596 -70.88 31.88 240.83
C ALA A 596 -71.73 30.62 241.15
N SER A 597 -72.15 29.84 240.15
CA SER A 597 -72.73 28.48 240.26
C SER A 597 -71.89 27.49 239.44
N MET A 598 -71.21 27.95 238.38
CA MET A 598 -70.19 27.18 237.67
C MET A 598 -68.84 27.10 238.41
N GLU A 599 -68.52 28.03 239.32
CA GLU A 599 -67.40 27.85 240.27
C GLU A 599 -67.65 26.71 241.28
N SER A 600 -68.90 26.26 241.45
CA SER A 600 -69.28 25.29 242.49
C SER A 600 -69.51 23.86 241.97
N HIS A 601 -69.99 23.65 240.74
CA HIS A 601 -70.41 22.30 240.31
C HIS A 601 -69.29 21.44 239.70
N PHE A 602 -68.38 21.99 238.87
CA PHE A 602 -67.24 21.21 238.33
C PHE A 602 -66.06 21.03 239.31
N GLN A 603 -66.17 21.56 240.53
CA GLN A 603 -65.41 21.07 241.70
C GLN A 603 -65.77 19.63 242.09
N GLN A 604 -66.85 19.03 241.55
CA GLN A 604 -67.32 17.69 241.92
C GLN A 604 -67.29 16.67 240.76
N GLN A 605 -66.72 17.06 239.61
CA GLN A 605 -66.49 16.17 238.47
C GLN A 605 -65.08 16.36 237.83
N VAL A 606 -63.96 16.68 238.51
CA VAL A 606 -63.38 16.07 239.73
C VAL A 606 -63.63 14.56 239.88
N GLN A 607 -62.57 13.80 240.14
CA GLN A 607 -62.53 12.34 240.31
C GLN A 607 -63.07 11.47 239.14
N LYS A 608 -64.27 11.68 238.60
CA LYS A 608 -64.96 10.68 237.76
C LYS A 608 -64.28 10.29 236.44
N LEU A 609 -63.42 11.12 235.82
CA LEU A 609 -62.56 10.75 234.68
C LEU A 609 -61.06 10.63 235.02
N ARG A 610 -60.70 10.69 236.31
CA ARG A 610 -59.53 9.93 236.78
C ARG A 610 -59.85 8.43 236.82
N ASP A 611 -61.14 8.08 236.96
CA ASP A 611 -61.60 6.69 237.03
C ASP A 611 -61.89 6.05 235.66
N GLU A 612 -62.23 6.80 234.58
CA GLU A 612 -62.09 6.25 233.21
C GLU A 612 -60.68 6.55 232.65
N HIS A 613 -59.66 5.91 233.20
CA HIS A 613 -59.29 4.54 232.92
C HIS A 613 -58.22 4.46 231.81
N ASP A 614 -57.00 4.04 232.17
CA ASP A 614 -56.70 2.68 232.66
C ASP A 614 -57.45 1.49 231.97
N THR A 615 -58.20 1.72 230.89
CA THR A 615 -58.81 0.73 229.96
C THR A 615 -58.37 1.02 228.54
N ALA A 616 -58.20 2.29 228.15
CA ALA A 616 -57.58 2.63 226.86
C ALA A 616 -56.06 2.35 226.84
N LEU A 617 -55.40 2.48 227.99
CA LEU A 617 -54.04 1.98 228.23
C LEU A 617 -53.92 0.45 228.05
N ALA A 618 -55.02 -0.31 228.11
CA ALA A 618 -55.01 -1.76 227.90
C ALA A 618 -55.12 -2.17 226.42
N ASN A 619 -55.84 -1.41 225.57
CA ASN A 619 -56.34 -1.95 224.29
C ASN A 619 -55.35 -1.89 223.10
N LEU A 620 -54.59 -0.80 222.84
CA LEU A 620 -53.66 -0.81 221.69
C LEU A 620 -52.28 -1.41 221.99
N HIS A 621 -51.96 -1.63 223.27
CA HIS A 621 -50.92 -2.58 223.67
C HIS A 621 -51.19 -4.00 223.11
N GLU A 622 -52.44 -4.34 222.78
CA GLU A 622 -52.79 -5.59 222.11
C GLU A 622 -52.53 -5.56 220.59
N ARG A 623 -52.67 -4.40 219.91
CA ARG A 623 -52.40 -4.30 218.46
C ARG A 623 -50.91 -4.14 218.13
N VAL A 624 -50.09 -3.70 219.08
CA VAL A 624 -48.61 -3.83 219.03
C VAL A 624 -48.19 -5.29 218.81
N LYS A 625 -48.94 -6.27 219.35
CA LYS A 625 -48.66 -7.71 219.16
C LYS A 625 -49.12 -8.28 217.81
N ALA A 626 -50.12 -7.68 217.15
CA ALA A 626 -50.76 -8.29 215.98
C ALA A 626 -49.97 -8.11 214.66
N THR A 627 -49.49 -6.91 214.33
CA THR A 627 -48.80 -6.68 213.04
C THR A 627 -47.37 -7.22 213.04
N VAL A 628 -46.74 -7.30 214.22
CA VAL A 628 -45.44 -7.98 214.39
C VAL A 628 -45.57 -9.47 214.04
N ALA A 629 -46.71 -10.12 214.33
CA ALA A 629 -46.98 -11.50 213.91
C ALA A 629 -47.20 -11.69 212.40
N ARG A 630 -47.31 -10.61 211.60
CA ARG A 630 -47.25 -10.69 210.13
C ARG A 630 -45.85 -10.52 209.56
N LYS A 631 -44.84 -10.08 210.34
CA LYS A 631 -43.44 -10.02 209.87
C LYS A 631 -43.00 -11.36 209.28
N ASP A 632 -43.34 -12.42 209.99
CA ASP A 632 -42.65 -13.70 209.86
C ASP A 632 -43.37 -14.67 208.91
N GLN A 633 -44.51 -14.25 208.31
CA GLN A 633 -45.27 -15.05 207.34
C GLN A 633 -45.00 -14.68 205.87
N ALA A 634 -44.70 -13.42 205.54
CA ALA A 634 -44.31 -13.04 204.16
C ALA A 634 -42.82 -13.31 203.87
N ILE A 635 -41.99 -13.26 204.92
CA ILE A 635 -40.69 -13.95 204.87
C ILE A 635 -40.93 -15.42 204.53
N ALA A 636 -41.94 -16.06 205.14
CA ALA A 636 -42.26 -17.48 204.95
C ALA A 636 -42.99 -17.87 203.64
N GLU A 637 -43.31 -16.94 202.73
CA GLU A 637 -43.66 -17.26 201.33
C GLU A 637 -42.40 -17.45 200.45
N PHE A 638 -41.25 -17.03 200.98
CA PHE A 638 -40.00 -17.81 200.94
C PHE A 638 -39.37 -18.08 199.56
N GLN A 639 -38.10 -18.50 199.48
CA GLN A 639 -37.64 -19.90 199.55
C GLN A 639 -38.49 -20.96 198.79
N GLU A 640 -39.81 -20.80 198.54
CA GLU A 640 -40.54 -21.62 197.57
C GLU A 640 -40.22 -21.24 196.11
N GLU A 641 -40.13 -19.95 195.76
CA GLU A 641 -39.75 -19.57 194.37
C GLU A 641 -38.29 -19.90 194.05
N LEU A 642 -37.42 -19.86 195.06
CA LEU A 642 -36.03 -20.33 194.98
C LEU A 642 -35.94 -21.85 194.74
N HIS A 643 -36.97 -22.61 195.11
CA HIS A 643 -37.07 -24.06 194.88
C HIS A 643 -37.66 -24.40 193.50
N LEU A 644 -38.53 -23.55 192.93
CA LEU A 644 -39.33 -23.93 191.76
C LEU A 644 -38.59 -23.91 190.41
N LEU A 645 -37.62 -23.01 190.21
CA LEU A 645 -36.92 -22.87 188.92
C LEU A 645 -35.53 -23.51 188.88
N GLN A 646 -35.03 -23.97 190.03
CA GLN A 646 -34.00 -25.01 190.08
C GLN A 646 -34.44 -26.25 189.25
N VAL A 647 -35.74 -26.60 189.27
CA VAL A 647 -36.32 -27.72 188.48
C VAL A 647 -36.32 -27.49 186.96
N LYS A 648 -36.17 -26.24 186.47
CA LYS A 648 -36.04 -26.00 185.02
C LYS A 648 -34.62 -26.21 184.50
N LEU A 649 -33.62 -26.13 185.39
CA LEU A 649 -32.23 -26.54 185.10
C LEU A 649 -32.18 -28.01 184.69
N ASP A 650 -32.97 -28.86 185.36
CA ASP A 650 -33.01 -30.31 185.14
C ASP A 650 -33.79 -30.71 183.88
N LYS A 651 -34.78 -29.92 183.45
CA LYS A 651 -35.71 -30.33 182.38
C LYS A 651 -35.21 -30.05 180.96
N SER A 652 -34.36 -29.04 180.75
CA SER A 652 -33.63 -28.90 179.48
C SER A 652 -32.49 -29.92 179.38
N HIS A 653 -31.95 -30.37 180.53
CA HIS A 653 -31.03 -31.50 180.62
C HIS A 653 -31.66 -32.83 180.13
N ALA A 654 -33.00 -32.98 180.16
CA ALA A 654 -33.69 -34.14 179.59
C ALA A 654 -33.90 -34.06 178.06
N LEU A 655 -33.90 -32.87 177.45
CA LEU A 655 -34.02 -32.71 175.99
C LEU A 655 -32.70 -33.06 175.25
N ILE A 656 -31.59 -33.06 175.99
CA ILE A 656 -30.31 -33.68 175.61
C ILE A 656 -30.46 -35.21 175.47
N GLU A 657 -31.51 -35.83 176.03
CA GLU A 657 -31.76 -37.28 175.94
C GLU A 657 -32.77 -37.66 174.85
N GLU A 658 -33.78 -36.83 174.55
CA GLU A 658 -34.75 -37.16 173.49
C GLU A 658 -34.13 -37.08 172.08
N GLN A 659 -33.18 -36.17 171.86
CA GLN A 659 -32.37 -36.13 170.64
C GLN A 659 -31.43 -37.35 170.48
N ARG A 660 -31.26 -38.18 171.51
CA ARG A 660 -30.55 -39.46 171.43
C ARG A 660 -31.45 -40.63 171.01
N LEU A 661 -32.78 -40.48 171.05
CA LEU A 661 -33.73 -41.57 170.80
C LEU A 661 -34.21 -41.67 169.35
N GLN A 662 -34.23 -40.57 168.58
CA GLN A 662 -34.71 -40.57 167.18
C GLN A 662 -33.69 -41.13 166.15
N LEU A 663 -32.74 -41.94 166.60
CA LEU A 663 -31.85 -42.74 165.75
C LEU A 663 -32.35 -44.19 165.51
N PHE A 664 -33.53 -44.58 166.03
CA PHE A 664 -33.99 -45.98 166.04
C PHE A 664 -35.47 -46.23 165.68
N SER A 665 -36.04 -45.50 164.71
CA SER A 665 -37.31 -45.88 164.04
C SER A 665 -37.28 -45.64 162.53
#